data_AF-A0A9P0VS42-F1
#
_entry.id   AF-A0A9P0VS42-F1
#
_cell.length_a   1.000
_cell.length_b   1.000
_cell.length_c   1.000
_cell.angle_alpha   90.00
_cell.angle_beta   90.00
_cell.angle_gamma   90.00
#
_symmetry.space_group_name_H-M   'P 1'
#
loop_
_entity.id
_entity.type
_entity.pdbx_description
1 polymer ?
#
loop_
_entity_poly.entity_id
_entity_poly.type
_entity_poly.pdbx_seq_one_letter_code
_entity_poly.pdbx_strand_id
1 'polypeptide(L)'
;MSLPPYLLGPNPWATMMAQQHLAAAHAQAQVAAAQAHAHALQQQMPPPHPKNDVMTEDKLQEKAQKWHQLQSKRYADKRKLGFVEAQKEDMPPEHIRKIIRDHGDMSSRKYRHDKRVYLGALKYMPHAVMKLLENMPMPWEQIRDVKVLYHITGAITFVNEIPWVIEPVYIAQWGTMWIMMRREKRDRRHFKRMRFPPFDDEEPPLDYADNVLDVEPLEAIQIELDAEEDSAIAKWFYDHKPLVGTKYVNGPTYRRWNLTLPMMATLYRLANQLLTDLVDDNYFYLFDTKSFFTAKALNMAIPGGPKFEPLIKDMNPADEDWNEFNDINKIIIRQPIRTEYRIAFPYLYNNMPHFVHLSWYHTPNVVYIKTEDPDLPAFYFDPLINPISHRHAVKSLEPLPEDDEEYILPETVQPFLQETPLYTDNTANGIALLWAPRPFNMRSGRCRRAIDVPLVKSWYMEHCPPGQPVKVRVSYQKLLKYYVLNALKHRPPKPQKKRYLFRSFKSTKFFQTTTLDWVEAGLQVCRQGYNMLNLLIHRKNLNYLHLDYNFNLKPVKTLTTKERKKSRFGNAFHLCREILRLTKLIIDSHVQYRLNNVDAFQLADGLQYIFAHVGQLTGMYRYKYKLMRQIRMCKDLKHLIYYRFNTGPVGKGPGCGFWAPGWRVWLFFMRGITPLLERWLGNLLSRQSKVDTPKGSPKRSPSSVSSLTLTWSCVPLLCHDIVDMMPEGIKQNKARTILQHLSEAWRCWKANIPWKVPGLPIPIENMILRYVKMKADWWTNTAHYNRERIRRGATVDKTVCKKNLGRLTRLYLKAEQERQHNYLKDGPYISPEEAVAIYTTTVHWLESRRFAPIPFPPLSYKHDTKLLILALERLKEAYSVKSRLNQSQREELGLIEQAYDNPHEALSRIKRHLLTQRAFKEVGIEFMDLYSHLIPVYDVGTVGEDY
;
A
#
# COMPACT_ATOMS: atom_id res chain seq x y z
N MET A 1 11.76 -45.27 4.28
CA MET A 1 10.58 -46.08 4.64
C MET A 1 10.62 -46.29 6.16
N SER A 2 9.64 -45.76 6.89
CA SER A 2 9.38 -46.15 8.27
C SER A 2 7.99 -45.65 8.65
N LEU A 3 7.04 -46.59 8.55
CA LEU A 3 5.68 -46.46 9.04
C LEU A 3 5.68 -46.50 10.58
N PRO A 4 4.87 -45.69 11.27
CA PRO A 4 4.64 -45.80 12.71
C PRO A 4 3.63 -46.92 13.02
N PRO A 5 3.85 -47.75 14.06
CA PRO A 5 2.91 -48.78 14.47
C PRO A 5 1.81 -48.19 15.37
N TYR A 6 0.61 -48.05 14.81
CA TYR A 6 -0.65 -48.07 15.57
C TYR A 6 -1.17 -49.51 15.50
N LEU A 7 -1.15 -50.24 16.60
CA LEU A 7 -1.96 -51.44 16.86
C LEU A 7 -1.66 -51.94 18.29
N LEU A 8 -2.31 -51.32 19.28
CA LEU A 8 -2.60 -51.99 20.54
C LEU A 8 -4.11 -51.88 20.72
N GLY A 9 -4.78 -53.00 20.48
CA GLY A 9 -6.23 -53.14 20.60
C GLY A 9 -6.71 -52.87 22.03
N PRO A 10 -7.98 -52.47 22.19
CA PRO A 10 -8.54 -52.18 23.49
C PRO A 10 -8.59 -53.44 24.37
N ASN A 11 -8.13 -53.25 25.61
CA ASN A 11 -8.02 -54.24 26.67
C ASN A 11 -9.35 -55.02 26.84
N PRO A 12 -9.38 -56.36 26.67
CA PRO A 12 -10.61 -57.17 26.70
C PRO A 12 -11.43 -57.02 27.99
N TRP A 13 -10.77 -56.64 29.08
CA TRP A 13 -11.41 -56.42 30.38
C TRP A 13 -12.32 -55.17 30.40
N ALA A 14 -11.96 -54.13 29.64
CA ALA A 14 -12.74 -52.89 29.58
C ALA A 14 -14.01 -53.06 28.74
N THR A 15 -13.95 -53.87 27.69
CA THR A 15 -15.11 -54.24 26.87
C THR A 15 -16.04 -55.20 27.59
N MET A 16 -15.51 -56.14 28.38
CA MET A 16 -16.34 -57.03 29.21
C MET A 16 -17.07 -56.27 30.32
N MET A 17 -16.39 -55.32 31.00
CA MET A 17 -17.02 -54.45 32.01
C MET A 17 -18.07 -53.52 31.38
N ALA A 18 -17.84 -53.02 30.17
CA ALA A 18 -18.82 -52.21 29.44
C ALA A 18 -20.05 -53.02 29.02
N GLN A 19 -19.88 -54.29 28.61
CA GLN A 19 -20.99 -55.20 28.33
C GLN A 19 -21.73 -55.64 29.60
N GLN A 20 -21.03 -55.83 30.72
CA GLN A 20 -21.65 -56.13 32.02
C GLN A 20 -22.46 -54.94 32.55
N HIS A 21 -21.97 -53.71 32.39
CA HIS A 21 -22.72 -52.51 32.76
C HIS A 21 -23.92 -52.25 31.84
N LEU A 22 -23.83 -52.56 30.55
CA LEU A 22 -24.96 -52.47 29.62
C LEU A 22 -26.00 -53.56 29.88
N ALA A 23 -25.60 -54.78 30.21
CA ALA A 23 -26.50 -55.86 30.61
C ALA A 23 -27.17 -55.57 31.97
N ALA A 24 -26.44 -55.00 32.94
CA ALA A 24 -27.00 -54.58 34.22
C ALA A 24 -27.98 -53.40 34.06
N ALA A 25 -27.69 -52.45 33.17
CA ALA A 25 -28.59 -51.34 32.86
C ALA A 25 -29.85 -51.79 32.12
N HIS A 26 -29.75 -52.78 31.22
CA HIS A 26 -30.91 -53.36 30.55
C HIS A 26 -31.76 -54.22 31.49
N ALA A 27 -31.13 -54.97 32.41
CA ALA A 27 -31.81 -55.72 33.46
C ALA A 27 -32.50 -54.77 34.46
N GLN A 28 -31.86 -53.66 34.87
CA GLN A 28 -32.49 -52.65 35.72
C GLN A 28 -33.64 -51.91 35.00
N ALA A 29 -33.53 -51.66 33.68
CA ALA A 29 -34.61 -51.06 32.90
C ALA A 29 -35.79 -52.02 32.70
N GLN A 30 -35.55 -53.33 32.53
CA GLN A 30 -36.62 -54.33 32.47
C GLN A 30 -37.24 -54.62 33.84
N VAL A 31 -36.48 -54.59 34.93
CA VAL A 31 -37.02 -54.69 36.29
C VAL A 31 -37.81 -53.43 36.66
N ALA A 32 -37.38 -52.24 36.24
CA ALA A 32 -38.15 -51.00 36.43
C ALA A 32 -39.42 -50.96 35.56
N ALA A 33 -39.37 -51.49 34.34
CA ALA A 33 -40.56 -51.61 33.48
C ALA A 33 -41.52 -52.71 33.95
N ALA A 34 -41.01 -53.82 34.49
CA ALA A 34 -41.79 -54.90 35.09
C ALA A 34 -42.35 -54.51 36.47
N GLN A 35 -41.64 -53.69 37.27
CA GLN A 35 -42.17 -53.09 38.50
C GLN A 35 -43.22 -52.01 38.17
N ALA A 36 -43.06 -51.26 37.08
CA ALA A 36 -44.09 -50.33 36.59
C ALA A 36 -45.34 -51.05 36.02
N HIS A 37 -45.18 -52.25 35.46
CA HIS A 37 -46.30 -53.08 34.98
C HIS A 37 -46.94 -53.96 36.08
N ALA A 38 -46.17 -54.43 37.07
CA ALA A 38 -46.66 -55.21 38.21
C ALA A 38 -47.36 -54.35 39.27
N HIS A 39 -47.00 -53.06 39.37
CA HIS A 39 -47.81 -52.07 40.10
C HIS A 39 -49.10 -51.69 39.37
N ALA A 40 -49.27 -52.07 38.10
CA ALA A 40 -50.47 -51.75 37.31
C ALA A 40 -51.53 -52.88 37.24
N LEU A 41 -51.29 -54.06 37.83
CA LEU A 41 -52.19 -55.23 37.64
C LEU A 41 -52.54 -56.07 38.88
N GLN A 42 -52.27 -55.63 40.12
CA GLN A 42 -52.60 -56.43 41.32
C GLN A 42 -53.18 -55.67 42.53
N GLN A 43 -54.04 -54.68 42.28
CA GLN A 43 -55.07 -54.28 43.25
C GLN A 43 -56.44 -54.26 42.57
N GLN A 44 -57.08 -55.43 42.54
CA GLN A 44 -58.52 -55.63 42.39
C GLN A 44 -59.00 -56.50 43.56
N MET A 45 -59.46 -55.87 44.64
CA MET A 45 -60.72 -56.12 45.39
C MET A 45 -60.68 -55.37 46.74
N PRO A 46 -61.82 -54.86 47.23
CA PRO A 46 -61.88 -53.56 47.89
C PRO A 46 -61.94 -53.62 49.43
N PRO A 47 -61.29 -52.68 50.13
CA PRO A 47 -61.72 -52.19 51.44
C PRO A 47 -62.48 -50.85 51.28
N PRO A 48 -63.25 -50.42 52.30
CA PRO A 48 -64.42 -49.58 52.11
C PRO A 48 -64.07 -48.15 51.68
N HIS A 49 -64.91 -47.58 50.83
CA HIS A 49 -64.88 -46.20 50.36
C HIS A 49 -64.43 -45.19 51.43
N PRO A 50 -63.26 -44.53 51.29
CA PRO A 50 -63.20 -43.11 51.59
C PRO A 50 -63.95 -42.42 50.46
N LYS A 51 -64.98 -41.67 50.82
CA LYS A 51 -65.84 -40.89 49.93
C LYS A 51 -65.02 -40.34 48.76
N ASN A 52 -65.52 -40.55 47.54
CA ASN A 52 -65.21 -39.67 46.42
C ASN A 52 -65.49 -38.26 46.94
N ASP A 53 -64.45 -37.53 47.37
CA ASP A 53 -64.42 -36.11 47.11
C ASP A 53 -64.47 -36.06 45.59
N VAL A 54 -65.69 -36.00 45.07
CA VAL A 54 -65.98 -35.42 43.77
C VAL A 54 -65.09 -34.19 43.78
N MET A 55 -64.01 -34.20 42.99
CA MET A 55 -63.27 -32.98 42.72
C MET A 55 -64.37 -32.02 42.31
N THR A 56 -64.69 -31.06 43.20
CA THR A 56 -65.77 -30.12 42.96
C THR A 56 -65.56 -29.57 41.57
N GLU A 57 -66.65 -29.26 40.85
CA GLU A 57 -66.54 -28.69 39.50
C GLU A 57 -65.48 -27.58 39.47
N ASP A 58 -65.38 -26.80 40.55
CA ASP A 58 -64.33 -25.83 40.85
C ASP A 58 -62.88 -26.35 40.75
N LYS A 59 -62.52 -27.51 41.33
CA LYS A 59 -61.16 -28.08 41.25
C LYS A 59 -60.82 -28.61 39.86
N LEU A 60 -61.81 -29.15 39.13
CA LEU A 60 -61.66 -29.58 37.74
C LEU A 60 -61.52 -28.38 36.80
N GLN A 61 -62.32 -27.34 37.03
CA GLN A 61 -62.26 -26.07 36.32
C GLN A 61 -60.93 -25.36 36.59
N GLU A 62 -60.43 -25.37 37.82
CA GLU A 62 -59.12 -24.84 38.17
C GLU A 62 -57.99 -25.63 37.47
N LYS A 63 -58.09 -26.95 37.40
CA LYS A 63 -57.12 -27.80 36.68
C LYS A 63 -57.16 -27.55 35.16
N ALA A 64 -58.35 -27.40 34.58
CA ALA A 64 -58.54 -27.06 33.17
C ALA A 64 -57.99 -25.65 32.86
N GLN A 65 -58.23 -24.67 33.73
CA GLN A 65 -57.66 -23.33 33.63
C GLN A 65 -56.12 -23.37 33.73
N LYS A 66 -55.56 -24.12 34.68
CA LYS A 66 -54.10 -24.31 34.80
C LYS A 66 -53.51 -24.96 33.56
N TRP A 67 -54.19 -25.97 32.98
CA TRP A 67 -53.78 -26.62 31.74
C TRP A 67 -53.85 -25.66 30.54
N HIS A 68 -54.96 -24.91 30.41
CA HIS A 68 -55.14 -23.93 29.35
C HIS A 68 -54.08 -22.82 29.44
N GLN A 69 -53.81 -22.29 30.65
CA GLN A 69 -52.74 -21.32 30.89
C GLN A 69 -51.37 -21.89 30.57
N LEU A 70 -51.10 -23.15 30.92
CA LEU A 70 -49.85 -23.83 30.65
C LEU A 70 -49.63 -24.01 29.14
N GLN A 71 -50.64 -24.49 28.42
CA GLN A 71 -50.55 -24.71 26.97
C GLN A 71 -50.48 -23.39 26.20
N SER A 72 -51.28 -22.40 26.58
CA SER A 72 -51.23 -21.05 26.01
C SER A 72 -49.85 -20.41 26.20
N LYS A 73 -49.21 -20.59 27.37
CA LYS A 73 -47.85 -20.09 27.62
C LYS A 73 -46.77 -20.91 26.93
N ARG A 74 -46.95 -22.24 26.82
CA ARG A 74 -45.97 -23.18 26.23
C ARG A 74 -45.90 -23.03 24.71
N TYR A 75 -47.04 -22.92 24.04
CA TYR A 75 -47.15 -22.79 22.59
C TYR A 75 -47.44 -21.36 22.12
N ALA A 76 -47.18 -20.35 22.97
CA ALA A 76 -47.19 -18.96 22.56
C ALA A 76 -46.26 -18.74 21.36
N ASP A 77 -46.64 -17.84 20.43
CA ASP A 77 -45.85 -17.56 19.22
C ASP A 77 -44.38 -17.21 19.50
N LYS A 78 -44.11 -16.59 20.65
CA LYS A 78 -42.77 -16.23 21.13
C LYS A 78 -41.87 -17.43 21.44
N ARG A 79 -42.42 -18.64 21.56
CA ARG A 79 -41.70 -19.88 21.90
C ARG A 79 -41.55 -20.83 20.71
N LYS A 80 -42.01 -20.45 19.51
CA LYS A 80 -41.82 -21.23 18.29
C LYS A 80 -40.32 -21.38 17.98
N LEU A 81 -39.90 -22.57 17.52
CA LEU A 81 -38.53 -22.80 17.07
C LEU A 81 -38.23 -21.88 15.87
N GLY A 82 -37.21 -21.04 15.96
CA GLY A 82 -36.91 -20.02 14.96
C GLY A 82 -37.60 -18.67 15.19
N PHE A 83 -38.29 -18.47 16.32
CA PHE A 83 -38.76 -17.16 16.73
C PHE A 83 -37.56 -16.22 16.95
N VAL A 84 -37.59 -15.06 16.28
CA VAL A 84 -36.59 -14.01 16.44
C VAL A 84 -37.20 -12.95 17.35
N GLU A 85 -36.55 -12.69 18.49
CA GLU A 85 -36.96 -11.61 19.40
C GLU A 85 -37.01 -10.26 18.68
N ALA A 86 -37.81 -9.34 19.23
CA ALA A 86 -37.99 -8.00 18.70
C ALA A 86 -36.65 -7.31 18.44
N GLN A 87 -36.59 -6.56 17.34
CA GLN A 87 -35.39 -5.82 16.96
C GLN A 87 -35.04 -4.80 18.04
N LYS A 88 -33.76 -4.70 18.42
CA LYS A 88 -33.27 -3.63 19.30
C LYS A 88 -33.65 -2.26 18.76
N GLU A 89 -34.42 -1.54 19.56
CA GLU A 89 -34.81 -0.16 19.34
C GLU A 89 -33.69 0.81 19.66
N ASP A 90 -33.89 2.05 19.24
CA ASP A 90 -32.92 3.12 19.44
C ASP A 90 -33.10 3.73 20.84
N MET A 91 -31.99 3.87 21.57
CA MET A 91 -31.94 4.48 22.89
C MET A 91 -31.97 6.00 22.79
N PRO A 92 -32.41 6.72 23.84
CA PRO A 92 -32.31 8.17 23.91
C PRO A 92 -30.85 8.67 23.77
N PRO A 93 -30.59 9.75 23.03
CA PRO A 93 -29.23 10.26 22.80
C PRO A 93 -28.55 10.77 24.09
N GLU A 94 -29.31 11.19 25.09
CA GLU A 94 -28.82 11.65 26.40
C GLU A 94 -28.10 10.52 27.15
N HIS A 95 -28.52 9.27 26.92
CA HIS A 95 -27.94 8.11 27.59
C HIS A 95 -26.44 7.94 27.25
N ILE A 96 -26.07 8.04 25.96
CA ILE A 96 -24.65 7.97 25.56
C ILE A 96 -23.87 9.21 25.98
N ARG A 97 -24.47 10.41 25.89
CA ARG A 97 -23.85 11.68 26.35
C ARG A 97 -23.43 11.59 27.80
N LYS A 98 -24.36 11.17 28.67
CA LYS A 98 -24.12 11.01 30.11
C LYS A 98 -23.01 9.98 30.38
N ILE A 99 -23.03 8.84 29.69
CA ILE A 99 -21.98 7.81 29.84
C ILE A 99 -20.60 8.38 29.49
N ILE A 100 -20.47 9.08 28.36
CA ILE A 100 -19.18 9.64 27.91
C ILE A 100 -18.69 10.73 28.88
N ARG A 101 -19.59 11.58 29.39
CA ARG A 101 -19.27 12.61 30.38
C ARG A 101 -18.81 12.00 31.70
N ASP A 102 -19.54 11.02 32.22
CA ASP A 102 -19.23 10.33 33.48
C ASP A 102 -17.88 9.60 33.45
N HIS A 103 -17.51 9.00 32.31
CA HIS A 103 -16.23 8.30 32.17
C HIS A 103 -15.03 9.24 32.01
N GLY A 104 -15.26 10.46 31.50
CA GLY A 104 -14.24 11.52 31.38
C GLY A 104 -12.96 11.07 30.68
N ASP A 105 -11.83 11.25 31.34
CA ASP A 105 -10.47 10.86 30.90
C ASP A 105 -10.03 9.48 31.43
N MET A 106 -10.92 8.75 32.11
CA MET A 106 -10.64 7.49 32.80
C MET A 106 -9.62 7.61 33.95
N SER A 107 -9.43 8.80 34.55
CA SER A 107 -8.62 8.97 35.77
C SER A 107 -9.29 8.35 37.00
N SER A 108 -10.62 8.51 37.13
CA SER A 108 -11.42 8.06 38.27
C SER A 108 -11.28 6.56 38.56
N ARG A 109 -11.19 6.22 39.85
CA ARG A 109 -11.10 4.82 40.32
C ARG A 109 -12.40 4.04 40.11
N LYS A 110 -13.55 4.72 40.05
CA LYS A 110 -14.88 4.13 39.85
C LYS A 110 -14.94 3.26 38.58
N TYR A 111 -14.33 3.75 37.48
CA TYR A 111 -14.35 3.10 36.17
C TYR A 111 -13.10 2.25 35.88
N ARG A 112 -12.43 1.73 36.93
CA ARG A 112 -11.21 0.92 36.78
C ARG A 112 -11.43 -0.35 35.94
N HIS A 113 -12.58 -1.00 36.09
CA HIS A 113 -12.91 -2.23 35.37
C HIS A 113 -13.03 -1.99 33.85
N ASP A 114 -13.50 -0.81 33.46
CA ASP A 114 -13.73 -0.44 32.06
C ASP A 114 -12.45 -0.05 31.32
N LYS A 115 -11.37 0.32 32.02
CA LYS A 115 -10.07 0.66 31.40
C LYS A 115 -9.54 -0.45 30.46
N ARG A 116 -9.81 -1.72 30.78
CA ARG A 116 -9.45 -2.87 29.94
C ARG A 116 -10.26 -2.87 28.63
N VAL A 117 -11.54 -2.56 28.70
CA VAL A 117 -12.45 -2.52 27.55
C VAL A 117 -12.07 -1.38 26.61
N TYR A 118 -11.80 -0.18 27.14
CA TYR A 118 -11.30 0.97 26.37
C TYR A 118 -10.03 0.62 25.60
N LEU A 119 -9.04 -0.01 26.25
CA LEU A 119 -7.82 -0.47 25.57
C LEU A 119 -8.12 -1.52 24.49
N GLY A 120 -9.05 -2.44 24.74
CA GLY A 120 -9.47 -3.45 23.74
C GLY A 120 -10.14 -2.84 22.51
N ALA A 121 -10.91 -1.76 22.71
CA ALA A 121 -11.63 -1.05 21.66
C ALA A 121 -10.68 -0.29 20.69
N LEU A 122 -9.46 0.03 21.13
CA LEU A 122 -8.43 0.67 20.27
C LEU A 122 -8.19 -0.11 18.97
N LYS A 123 -8.34 -1.44 18.99
CA LYS A 123 -8.25 -2.28 17.79
C LYS A 123 -9.20 -1.81 16.68
N TYR A 124 -10.42 -1.40 17.02
CA TYR A 124 -11.47 -1.03 16.08
C TYR A 124 -11.56 0.48 15.81
N MET A 125 -10.71 1.29 16.45
CA MET A 125 -10.67 2.74 16.23
C MET A 125 -10.50 3.14 14.75
N PRO A 126 -9.65 2.47 13.93
CA PRO A 126 -9.58 2.78 12.50
C PRO A 126 -10.89 2.55 11.73
N HIS A 127 -11.73 1.58 12.16
CA HIS A 127 -13.05 1.36 11.58
C HIS A 127 -14.04 2.47 11.99
N ALA A 128 -14.02 2.91 13.25
CA ALA A 128 -14.84 4.03 13.71
C ALA A 128 -14.52 5.31 12.93
N VAL A 129 -13.23 5.66 12.82
CA VAL A 129 -12.78 6.81 12.03
C VAL A 129 -13.21 6.71 10.57
N MET A 130 -13.05 5.55 9.93
CA MET A 130 -13.45 5.38 8.54
C MET A 130 -14.94 5.64 8.33
N LYS A 131 -15.79 5.14 9.23
CA LYS A 131 -17.26 5.31 9.15
C LYS A 131 -17.71 6.72 9.49
N LEU A 132 -17.03 7.39 10.41
CA LEU A 132 -17.26 8.78 10.73
C LEU A 132 -16.95 9.67 9.51
N LEU A 133 -15.74 9.54 8.95
CA LEU A 133 -15.32 10.33 7.79
C LEU A 133 -16.11 10.01 6.53
N GLU A 134 -16.64 8.79 6.37
CA GLU A 134 -17.51 8.40 5.26
C GLU A 134 -18.86 9.16 5.29
N ASN A 135 -19.34 9.55 6.46
CA ASN A 135 -20.63 10.23 6.63
C ASN A 135 -20.48 11.73 6.97
N MET A 136 -19.39 12.37 6.54
CA MET A 136 -19.18 13.81 6.75
C MET A 136 -20.29 14.64 6.08
N PRO A 137 -20.88 15.64 6.77
CA PRO A 137 -21.91 16.52 6.22
C PRO A 137 -21.44 17.17 4.91
N MET A 138 -22.33 17.24 3.92
CA MET A 138 -22.03 17.91 2.65
C MET A 138 -22.19 19.43 2.82
N PRO A 139 -21.58 20.28 1.97
CA PRO A 139 -21.53 21.73 2.21
C PRO A 139 -22.89 22.45 2.21
N TRP A 140 -23.91 21.82 1.64
CA TRP A 140 -25.29 22.32 1.61
C TRP A 140 -26.13 21.89 2.83
N GLU A 141 -25.57 21.05 3.71
CA GLU A 141 -26.21 20.58 4.94
C GLU A 141 -25.63 21.32 6.15
N GLN A 142 -26.50 21.81 7.04
CA GLN A 142 -26.09 22.40 8.31
C GLN A 142 -25.80 21.34 9.38
N ILE A 143 -26.75 20.41 9.54
CA ILE A 143 -26.74 19.34 10.53
C ILE A 143 -27.00 18.02 9.83
N ARG A 144 -26.34 16.95 10.30
CA ARG A 144 -26.61 15.60 9.84
C ARG A 144 -26.71 14.65 11.02
N ASP A 145 -27.92 14.19 11.29
CA ASP A 145 -28.16 13.11 12.24
C ASP A 145 -27.80 11.76 11.62
N VAL A 146 -26.91 11.04 12.28
CA VAL A 146 -26.41 9.75 11.84
C VAL A 146 -26.80 8.66 12.84
N LYS A 147 -27.08 7.46 12.31
CA LYS A 147 -27.30 6.30 13.18
C LYS A 147 -26.00 5.84 13.80
N VAL A 148 -25.98 5.75 15.11
CA VAL A 148 -24.79 5.40 15.90
C VAL A 148 -24.98 4.05 16.58
N LEU A 149 -23.91 3.26 16.60
CA LEU A 149 -23.78 2.01 17.36
C LEU A 149 -22.64 2.21 18.36
N TYR A 150 -22.95 2.26 19.65
CA TYR A 150 -21.98 2.55 20.71
C TYR A 150 -21.88 1.42 21.72
N HIS A 151 -20.71 1.28 22.33
CA HIS A 151 -20.50 0.34 23.43
C HIS A 151 -21.17 0.85 24.72
N ILE A 152 -21.78 -0.02 25.51
CA ILE A 152 -22.55 0.35 26.72
C ILE A 152 -21.74 1.12 27.77
N THR A 153 -20.42 0.99 27.78
CA THR A 153 -19.49 1.74 28.65
C THR A 153 -18.93 3.01 28.01
N GLY A 154 -19.40 3.40 26.82
CA GLY A 154 -18.87 4.54 26.06
C GLY A 154 -17.48 4.29 25.46
N ALA A 155 -16.98 3.05 25.46
CA ALA A 155 -15.62 2.74 25.01
C ALA A 155 -15.36 3.12 23.55
N ILE A 156 -16.33 2.92 22.66
CA ILE A 156 -16.21 3.28 21.24
C ILE A 156 -17.58 3.57 20.64
N THR A 157 -17.62 4.56 19.75
CA THR A 157 -18.79 4.98 18.99
C THR A 157 -18.57 4.71 17.50
N PHE A 158 -19.47 3.98 16.84
CA PHE A 158 -19.45 3.71 15.41
C PHE A 158 -20.62 4.38 14.70
N VAL A 159 -20.37 5.06 13.58
CA VAL A 159 -21.44 5.48 12.67
C VAL A 159 -21.90 4.27 11.84
N ASN A 160 -23.13 3.80 12.06
CA ASN A 160 -23.73 2.62 11.45
C ASN A 160 -24.56 2.98 10.21
N GLU A 161 -23.99 3.80 9.33
CA GLU A 161 -24.67 4.30 8.15
C GLU A 161 -23.76 4.28 6.92
N ILE A 162 -24.34 4.01 5.75
CA ILE A 162 -23.66 4.08 4.45
C ILE A 162 -24.30 5.23 3.67
N PRO A 163 -23.52 6.22 3.18
CA PRO A 163 -24.06 7.39 2.50
C PRO A 163 -24.50 7.03 1.09
N TRP A 164 -25.73 6.56 0.94
CA TRP A 164 -26.37 6.32 -0.34
C TRP A 164 -26.86 7.66 -0.91
N VAL A 165 -26.45 7.95 -2.14
CA VAL A 165 -26.85 9.16 -2.88
C VAL A 165 -27.39 8.77 -4.24
N ILE A 166 -28.34 9.54 -4.74
CA ILE A 166 -28.80 9.47 -6.12
C ILE A 166 -27.73 10.16 -6.98
N GLU A 167 -27.17 9.43 -7.95
CA GLU A 167 -26.00 9.89 -8.72
C GLU A 167 -26.24 11.22 -9.47
N PRO A 168 -27.33 11.41 -10.26
CA PRO A 168 -27.57 12.69 -10.94
C PRO A 168 -27.79 13.85 -9.96
N VAL A 169 -28.55 13.63 -8.88
CA VAL A 169 -28.79 14.65 -7.83
C VAL A 169 -27.49 15.07 -7.16
N TYR A 170 -26.63 14.12 -6.79
CA TYR A 170 -25.36 14.42 -6.13
C TYR A 170 -24.40 15.21 -7.03
N ILE A 171 -24.36 14.91 -8.34
CA ILE A 171 -23.54 15.66 -9.29
C ILE A 171 -24.10 17.08 -9.45
N ALA A 172 -25.41 17.23 -9.56
CA ALA A 172 -26.07 18.54 -9.65
C ALA A 172 -25.84 19.38 -8.39
N GLN A 173 -25.97 18.80 -7.18
CA GLN A 173 -25.66 19.48 -5.91
C GLN A 173 -24.21 19.99 -5.90
N TRP A 174 -23.23 19.18 -6.31
CA TRP A 174 -21.84 19.65 -6.42
C TRP A 174 -21.62 20.65 -7.56
N GLY A 175 -22.46 20.62 -8.61
CA GLY A 175 -22.49 21.60 -9.69
C GLY A 175 -22.93 22.97 -9.19
N THR A 176 -23.98 23.04 -8.40
CA THR A 176 -24.41 24.30 -7.75
C THR A 176 -23.38 24.78 -6.73
N MET A 177 -22.74 23.88 -5.97
CA MET A 177 -21.62 24.26 -5.09
C MET A 177 -20.46 24.89 -5.87
N TRP A 178 -20.15 24.38 -7.07
CA TRP A 178 -19.10 24.94 -7.91
C TRP A 178 -19.41 26.37 -8.34
N ILE A 179 -20.66 26.65 -8.73
CA ILE A 179 -21.11 27.98 -9.13
C ILE A 179 -21.06 28.94 -7.93
N MET A 180 -21.66 28.55 -6.80
CA MET A 180 -21.72 29.38 -5.60
C MET A 180 -20.34 29.72 -5.06
N MET A 181 -19.44 28.73 -4.95
CA MET A 181 -18.08 28.98 -4.47
C MET A 181 -17.28 29.90 -5.42
N ARG A 182 -17.52 29.83 -6.75
CA ARG A 182 -16.87 30.73 -7.71
C ARG A 182 -17.41 32.14 -7.63
N ARG A 183 -18.73 32.31 -7.52
CA ARG A 183 -19.38 33.62 -7.32
C ARG A 183 -18.89 34.26 -6.02
N GLU A 184 -18.95 33.53 -4.92
CA GLU A 184 -18.49 34.03 -3.61
C GLU A 184 -17.00 34.43 -3.63
N LYS A 185 -16.15 33.65 -4.29
CA LYS A 185 -14.72 33.98 -4.40
C LYS A 185 -14.47 35.21 -5.29
N ARG A 186 -15.28 35.43 -6.32
CA ARG A 186 -15.20 36.62 -7.17
C ARG A 186 -15.63 37.86 -6.39
N ASP A 187 -16.72 37.76 -5.64
CA ASP A 187 -17.38 38.89 -5.02
C ASP A 187 -16.74 39.30 -3.68
N ARG A 188 -16.20 38.33 -2.92
CA ARG A 188 -15.53 38.58 -1.64
C ARG A 188 -14.13 39.18 -1.83
N ARG A 189 -13.95 40.44 -1.41
CA ARG A 189 -12.67 41.18 -1.49
C ARG A 189 -11.50 40.48 -0.79
N HIS A 190 -11.71 39.98 0.44
CA HIS A 190 -10.68 39.29 1.21
C HIS A 190 -11.22 37.98 1.79
N PHE A 191 -10.79 36.86 1.20
CA PHE A 191 -11.12 35.54 1.72
C PHE A 191 -10.11 35.09 2.79
N LYS A 192 -10.48 35.16 4.08
CA LYS A 192 -9.64 34.68 5.19
C LYS A 192 -9.82 33.18 5.37
N ARG A 193 -8.75 32.41 5.15
CA ARG A 193 -8.73 30.97 5.47
C ARG A 193 -8.66 30.75 6.98
N MET A 194 -9.34 29.72 7.48
CA MET A 194 -9.23 29.30 8.87
C MET A 194 -7.80 28.88 9.27
N ARG A 195 -7.48 29.01 10.56
CA ARG A 195 -6.18 28.60 11.09
C ARG A 195 -6.16 27.09 11.35
N PHE A 196 -4.98 26.48 11.18
CA PHE A 196 -4.76 25.06 11.44
C PHE A 196 -3.54 24.85 12.34
N PRO A 197 -3.66 24.12 13.46
CA PRO A 197 -4.89 23.54 14.03
C PRO A 197 -5.94 24.59 14.44
N PRO A 198 -7.25 24.26 14.48
CA PRO A 198 -8.29 25.24 14.87
C PRO A 198 -8.35 25.55 16.37
N PHE A 199 -8.01 24.58 17.22
CA PHE A 199 -7.90 24.73 18.68
C PHE A 199 -6.45 24.50 19.13
N ASP A 200 -6.10 25.03 20.31
CA ASP A 200 -4.74 24.90 20.86
C ASP A 200 -4.43 23.46 21.31
N ASP A 201 -3.15 23.12 21.46
CA ASP A 201 -2.67 21.78 21.84
C ASP A 201 -3.13 21.37 23.25
N GLU A 202 -3.21 22.32 24.18
CA GLU A 202 -3.52 22.10 25.60
C GLU A 202 -5.03 22.25 25.92
N GLU A 203 -5.83 22.73 24.96
CA GLU A 203 -7.26 22.95 25.15
C GLU A 203 -8.02 21.61 25.11
N PRO A 204 -8.80 21.26 26.16
CA PRO A 204 -9.56 20.02 26.17
C PRO A 204 -10.65 20.04 25.10
N PRO A 205 -11.02 18.88 24.51
CA PRO A 205 -12.09 18.82 23.53
C PRO A 205 -13.42 19.31 24.12
N LEU A 206 -13.98 20.36 23.50
CA LEU A 206 -15.25 20.96 23.88
C LEU A 206 -16.35 19.90 24.03
N ASP A 207 -17.22 20.11 25.03
CA ASP A 207 -18.40 19.26 25.21
C ASP A 207 -19.54 19.75 24.32
N TYR A 208 -20.19 18.82 23.63
CA TYR A 208 -21.24 19.14 22.66
C TYR A 208 -22.49 19.72 23.35
N ALA A 209 -22.89 19.13 24.48
CA ALA A 209 -24.08 19.54 25.21
C ALA A 209 -23.97 20.98 25.74
N ASP A 210 -22.80 21.35 26.26
CA ASP A 210 -22.62 22.64 26.93
C ASP A 210 -22.31 23.78 25.93
N ASN A 211 -21.74 23.51 24.75
CA ASN A 211 -21.25 24.56 23.82
C ASN A 211 -21.92 24.59 22.44
N VAL A 212 -22.43 23.45 21.93
CA VAL A 212 -22.83 23.31 20.52
C VAL A 212 -24.32 23.02 20.36
N LEU A 213 -24.95 22.36 21.34
CA LEU A 213 -26.34 21.89 21.24
C LEU A 213 -27.34 23.04 21.09
N ASP A 214 -27.16 24.13 21.84
CA ASP A 214 -28.10 25.25 21.88
C ASP A 214 -27.79 26.36 20.85
N VAL A 215 -26.72 26.21 20.06
CA VAL A 215 -26.29 27.20 19.07
C VAL A 215 -26.89 26.85 17.70
N GLU A 216 -27.68 27.77 17.15
CA GLU A 216 -28.19 27.64 15.79
C GLU A 216 -27.04 27.75 14.76
N PRO A 217 -26.93 26.78 13.84
CA PRO A 217 -25.87 26.78 12.84
C PRO A 217 -26.10 27.89 11.80
N LEU A 218 -25.01 28.51 11.34
CA LEU A 218 -24.99 29.38 10.17
C LEU A 218 -25.63 28.72 8.94
N GLU A 219 -26.10 29.55 8.00
CA GLU A 219 -26.65 29.09 6.73
C GLU A 219 -25.62 28.23 5.96
N ALA A 220 -26.10 27.14 5.37
CA ALA A 220 -25.27 26.29 4.51
C ALA A 220 -25.12 26.90 3.12
N ILE A 221 -24.22 26.35 2.30
CA ILE A 221 -24.08 26.83 0.92
C ILE A 221 -25.25 26.29 0.10
N GLN A 222 -26.19 27.16 -0.28
CA GLN A 222 -27.32 26.84 -1.14
C GLN A 222 -27.42 27.89 -2.25
N ILE A 223 -27.76 27.47 -3.47
CA ILE A 223 -28.12 28.41 -4.54
C ILE A 223 -29.60 28.75 -4.40
N GLU A 224 -29.96 30.00 -4.62
CA GLU A 224 -31.35 30.37 -4.83
C GLU A 224 -31.81 29.71 -6.13
N LEU A 225 -32.75 28.76 -6.01
CA LEU A 225 -33.35 28.05 -7.14
C LEU A 225 -34.53 28.86 -7.67
N ASP A 226 -34.67 28.89 -8.99
CA ASP A 226 -35.77 29.60 -9.64
C ASP A 226 -37.11 28.87 -9.40
N ALA A 227 -38.15 29.60 -9.02
CA ALA A 227 -39.44 29.02 -8.67
C ALA A 227 -40.18 28.41 -9.86
N GLU A 228 -39.90 28.88 -11.09
CA GLU A 228 -40.54 28.46 -12.32
C GLU A 228 -39.65 27.44 -13.06
N GLU A 229 -38.40 27.78 -13.37
CA GLU A 229 -37.48 26.89 -14.12
C GLU A 229 -37.08 25.64 -13.33
N ASP A 230 -36.81 25.79 -12.03
CA ASP A 230 -36.34 24.71 -11.15
C ASP A 230 -37.48 24.10 -10.30
N SER A 231 -38.73 24.41 -10.64
CA SER A 231 -39.94 23.98 -9.93
C SER A 231 -39.99 22.47 -9.63
N ALA A 232 -39.46 21.64 -10.54
CA ALA A 232 -39.42 20.18 -10.41
C ALA A 232 -38.53 19.68 -9.24
N ILE A 233 -37.55 20.47 -8.81
CA ILE A 233 -36.54 20.08 -7.82
C ILE A 233 -36.49 20.99 -6.57
N ALA A 234 -36.97 22.23 -6.66
CA ALA A 234 -36.77 23.28 -5.67
C ALA A 234 -37.08 22.87 -4.22
N LYS A 235 -38.13 22.06 -4.01
CA LYS A 235 -38.60 21.67 -2.67
C LYS A 235 -37.71 20.67 -1.92
N TRP A 236 -36.91 19.86 -2.61
CA TRP A 236 -36.23 18.70 -2.01
C TRP A 236 -34.73 18.65 -2.32
N PHE A 237 -34.23 19.55 -3.17
CA PHE A 237 -32.90 19.45 -3.76
C PHE A 237 -31.75 19.45 -2.73
N TYR A 238 -31.88 20.20 -1.63
CA TYR A 238 -30.85 20.32 -0.60
C TYR A 238 -31.06 19.42 0.64
N ASP A 239 -32.04 18.53 0.60
CA ASP A 239 -32.24 17.55 1.66
C ASP A 239 -31.07 16.55 1.76
N HIS A 240 -30.81 16.02 2.97
CA HIS A 240 -29.80 14.98 3.18
C HIS A 240 -30.09 13.71 2.36
N LYS A 241 -31.35 13.26 2.38
CA LYS A 241 -31.86 12.16 1.55
C LYS A 241 -33.12 12.62 0.84
N PRO A 242 -32.97 13.20 -0.36
CA PRO A 242 -34.11 13.72 -1.09
C PRO A 242 -35.17 12.66 -1.40
N LEU A 243 -36.43 13.08 -1.48
CA LEU A 243 -37.55 12.27 -1.96
C LEU A 243 -37.89 11.03 -1.12
N VAL A 244 -37.34 10.87 0.09
CA VAL A 244 -37.69 9.77 1.00
C VAL A 244 -39.18 9.86 1.36
N GLY A 245 -39.90 8.74 1.23
CA GLY A 245 -41.35 8.67 1.46
C GLY A 245 -42.20 8.93 0.21
N THR A 246 -41.59 9.29 -0.93
CA THR A 246 -42.29 9.49 -2.20
C THR A 246 -42.19 8.26 -3.13
N LYS A 247 -42.96 8.27 -4.23
CA LYS A 247 -42.93 7.22 -5.28
C LYS A 247 -41.61 7.09 -6.05
N TYR A 248 -40.75 8.10 -5.97
CA TYR A 248 -39.51 8.15 -6.76
C TYR A 248 -38.38 7.27 -6.19
N VAL A 249 -38.50 6.85 -4.92
CA VAL A 249 -37.52 5.97 -4.25
C VAL A 249 -38.20 4.81 -3.55
N ASN A 250 -37.48 3.71 -3.37
CA ASN A 250 -38.03 2.46 -2.84
C ASN A 250 -38.28 2.43 -1.31
N GLY A 251 -38.32 3.59 -0.64
CA GLY A 251 -38.45 3.72 0.82
C GLY A 251 -37.13 4.03 1.55
N PRO A 252 -37.11 3.91 2.90
CA PRO A 252 -36.02 4.44 3.75
C PRO A 252 -34.68 3.70 3.59
N THR A 253 -34.66 2.55 2.91
CA THR A 253 -33.42 1.86 2.56
C THR A 253 -32.62 2.57 1.46
N TYR A 254 -33.27 3.44 0.68
CA TYR A 254 -32.69 4.38 -0.27
C TYR A 254 -31.71 3.74 -1.28
N ARG A 255 -32.18 2.72 -2.01
CA ARG A 255 -31.34 1.91 -2.91
C ARG A 255 -31.65 2.05 -4.39
N ARG A 256 -32.89 2.35 -4.76
CA ARG A 256 -33.35 2.50 -6.14
C ARG A 256 -34.05 3.83 -6.28
N TRP A 257 -33.86 4.46 -7.43
CA TRP A 257 -34.48 5.73 -7.79
C TRP A 257 -35.09 5.63 -9.19
N ASN A 258 -36.17 6.36 -9.41
CA ASN A 258 -36.84 6.52 -10.69
C ASN A 258 -37.33 7.97 -10.78
N LEU A 259 -36.79 8.76 -11.71
CA LEU A 259 -37.06 10.18 -11.86
C LEU A 259 -37.81 10.47 -13.17
N THR A 260 -38.56 11.56 -13.19
CA THR A 260 -39.25 12.04 -14.40
C THR A 260 -38.28 12.77 -15.34
N LEU A 261 -38.67 12.93 -16.61
CA LEU A 261 -37.83 13.65 -17.59
C LEU A 261 -37.59 15.12 -17.20
N PRO A 262 -38.58 15.89 -16.72
CA PRO A 262 -38.34 17.26 -16.26
C PRO A 262 -37.32 17.33 -15.13
N MET A 263 -37.45 16.46 -14.11
CA MET A 263 -36.45 16.37 -13.02
C MET A 263 -35.04 16.09 -13.56
N MET A 264 -34.90 15.19 -14.52
CA MET A 264 -33.60 14.86 -15.10
C MET A 264 -33.02 16.01 -15.94
N ALA A 265 -33.86 16.73 -16.69
CA ALA A 265 -33.45 17.87 -17.50
C ALA A 265 -32.92 19.01 -16.61
N THR A 266 -33.66 19.36 -15.55
CA THR A 266 -33.24 20.38 -14.59
C THR A 266 -31.93 20.01 -13.89
N LEU A 267 -31.80 18.75 -13.43
CA LEU A 267 -30.56 18.27 -12.81
C LEU A 267 -29.36 18.26 -13.77
N TYR A 268 -29.58 17.92 -15.04
CA TYR A 268 -28.54 17.95 -16.07
C TYR A 268 -28.04 19.38 -16.30
N ARG A 269 -28.96 20.33 -16.45
CA ARG A 269 -28.66 21.76 -16.59
C ARG A 269 -27.81 22.30 -15.44
N LEU A 270 -28.22 22.04 -14.18
CA LEU A 270 -27.47 22.47 -13.00
C LEU A 270 -26.08 21.82 -12.86
N ALA A 271 -25.89 20.64 -13.44
CA ALA A 271 -24.64 19.89 -13.40
C ALA A 271 -23.63 20.30 -14.49
N ASN A 272 -24.03 21.08 -15.50
CA ASN A 272 -23.24 21.37 -16.72
C ASN A 272 -21.79 21.82 -16.45
N GLN A 273 -21.55 22.60 -15.39
CA GLN A 273 -20.20 23.07 -15.03
C GLN A 273 -19.19 21.95 -14.74
N LEU A 274 -19.68 20.78 -14.30
CA LEU A 274 -18.85 19.61 -13.98
C LEU A 274 -18.81 18.58 -15.11
N LEU A 275 -19.76 18.64 -16.04
CA LEU A 275 -19.89 17.68 -17.11
C LEU A 275 -18.92 17.99 -18.26
N THR A 276 -18.84 17.03 -19.17
CA THR A 276 -18.12 17.17 -20.43
C THR A 276 -19.10 17.59 -21.50
N ASP A 277 -18.64 18.42 -22.43
CA ASP A 277 -19.42 18.84 -23.59
C ASP A 277 -19.34 17.81 -24.73
N LEU A 278 -18.47 16.80 -24.59
CA LEU A 278 -18.28 15.73 -25.56
C LEU A 278 -19.52 14.83 -25.64
N VAL A 279 -20.05 14.70 -26.86
CA VAL A 279 -21.17 13.81 -27.18
C VAL A 279 -20.66 12.46 -27.71
N ASP A 280 -19.54 12.47 -28.43
CA ASP A 280 -19.00 11.30 -29.11
C ASP A 280 -17.71 10.79 -28.44
N ASP A 281 -17.61 9.47 -28.33
CA ASP A 281 -16.45 8.76 -27.80
C ASP A 281 -15.24 8.78 -28.77
N ASN A 282 -15.45 9.14 -30.04
CA ASN A 282 -14.38 9.31 -31.03
C ASN A 282 -13.28 10.28 -30.59
N TYR A 283 -13.58 11.26 -29.72
CA TYR A 283 -12.58 12.14 -29.13
C TYR A 283 -11.47 11.38 -28.38
N PHE A 284 -11.78 10.20 -27.83
CA PHE A 284 -10.83 9.36 -27.10
C PHE A 284 -10.01 8.42 -28.00
N TYR A 285 -9.97 8.65 -29.32
CA TYR A 285 -9.06 7.91 -30.21
C TYR A 285 -7.61 8.02 -29.72
N LEU A 286 -6.95 6.86 -29.54
CA LEU A 286 -5.64 6.71 -28.89
C LEU A 286 -5.55 7.20 -27.42
N PHE A 287 -6.62 7.77 -26.87
CA PHE A 287 -6.69 8.27 -25.50
C PHE A 287 -7.66 7.46 -24.62
N ASP A 288 -7.94 6.22 -25.03
CA ASP A 288 -8.78 5.26 -24.35
C ASP A 288 -7.96 4.27 -23.50
N THR A 289 -8.65 3.43 -22.73
CA THR A 289 -7.99 2.45 -21.86
C THR A 289 -7.16 1.42 -22.62
N LYS A 290 -7.58 1.00 -23.81
CA LYS A 290 -6.88 -0.04 -24.58
C LYS A 290 -5.59 0.49 -25.17
N SER A 291 -5.63 1.70 -25.73
CA SER A 291 -4.44 2.37 -26.26
C SER A 291 -3.39 2.58 -25.16
N PHE A 292 -3.81 2.97 -23.94
CA PHE A 292 -2.87 3.08 -22.82
C PHE A 292 -2.30 1.73 -22.34
N PHE A 293 -3.04 0.62 -22.44
CA PHE A 293 -2.51 -0.70 -22.12
C PHE A 293 -1.45 -1.13 -23.13
N THR A 294 -1.71 -0.90 -24.42
CA THR A 294 -0.79 -1.17 -25.52
C THR A 294 0.47 -0.29 -25.41
N ALA A 295 0.31 1.00 -25.18
CA ALA A 295 1.43 1.92 -24.93
C ALA A 295 2.31 1.43 -23.76
N LYS A 296 1.69 0.98 -22.67
CA LYS A 296 2.42 0.40 -21.54
C LYS A 296 3.15 -0.90 -21.90
N ALA A 297 2.52 -1.78 -22.68
CA ALA A 297 3.10 -3.07 -23.07
C ALA A 297 4.34 -2.88 -23.94
N LEU A 298 4.26 -1.95 -24.90
CA LEU A 298 5.33 -1.62 -25.86
C LEU A 298 6.40 -0.66 -25.30
N ASN A 299 6.28 -0.20 -24.05
CA ASN A 299 7.13 0.84 -23.46
C ASN A 299 7.15 2.16 -24.29
N MET A 300 5.99 2.52 -24.85
CA MET A 300 5.78 3.76 -25.61
C MET A 300 4.91 4.75 -24.83
N ALA A 301 4.97 6.02 -25.21
CA ALA A 301 4.21 7.07 -24.56
C ALA A 301 3.49 7.92 -25.60
N ILE A 302 2.17 8.05 -25.43
CA ILE A 302 1.33 8.93 -26.23
C ILE A 302 1.54 10.37 -25.74
N PRO A 303 1.62 11.37 -26.63
CA PRO A 303 1.62 12.77 -26.23
C PRO A 303 0.44 13.08 -25.29
N GLY A 304 0.70 13.74 -24.16
CA GLY A 304 -0.34 14.00 -23.14
C GLY A 304 -0.74 12.78 -22.29
N GLY A 305 -0.35 11.56 -22.67
CA GLY A 305 -0.65 10.31 -21.98
C GLY A 305 0.32 9.95 -20.84
N PRO A 306 0.04 8.86 -20.10
CA PRO A 306 0.86 8.40 -18.99
C PRO A 306 2.10 7.61 -19.44
N LYS A 307 3.21 7.76 -18.71
CA LYS A 307 4.44 6.98 -18.90
C LYS A 307 4.58 5.85 -17.87
N PHE A 308 5.10 4.70 -18.27
CA PHE A 308 5.24 3.51 -17.42
C PHE A 308 6.67 2.97 -17.40
N GLU A 309 6.91 2.02 -16.49
CA GLU A 309 8.12 1.19 -16.51
C GLU A 309 7.98 0.12 -17.60
N PRO A 310 9.07 -0.25 -18.30
CA PRO A 310 9.08 -1.34 -19.27
C PRO A 310 8.54 -2.64 -18.65
N LEU A 311 7.70 -3.36 -19.39
CA LEU A 311 7.14 -4.64 -18.94
C LEU A 311 8.21 -5.74 -18.96
N ILE A 312 8.93 -5.84 -20.08
CA ILE A 312 10.05 -6.74 -20.29
C ILE A 312 11.31 -5.89 -20.16
N LYS A 313 12.18 -6.21 -19.20
CA LYS A 313 13.37 -5.41 -18.87
C LYS A 313 14.66 -5.93 -19.51
N ASP A 314 14.63 -7.15 -20.01
CA ASP A 314 15.82 -7.89 -20.42
C ASP A 314 16.10 -7.81 -21.93
N MET A 315 15.22 -7.19 -22.73
CA MET A 315 15.53 -6.83 -24.11
C MET A 315 16.25 -5.49 -24.10
N ASN A 316 17.58 -5.53 -24.20
CA ASN A 316 18.34 -4.33 -24.54
C ASN A 316 18.15 -4.10 -26.05
N PRO A 317 17.77 -2.89 -26.51
CA PRO A 317 17.68 -2.61 -27.94
C PRO A 317 19.02 -2.81 -28.68
N ALA A 318 20.14 -2.82 -27.94
CA ALA A 318 21.47 -3.12 -28.45
C ALA A 318 21.72 -4.63 -28.68
N ASP A 319 20.85 -5.49 -28.16
CA ASP A 319 20.88 -6.94 -28.38
C ASP A 319 19.91 -7.36 -29.52
N GLU A 320 19.26 -6.40 -30.21
CA GLU A 320 18.62 -6.72 -31.49
C GLU A 320 19.72 -7.00 -32.52
N ASP A 321 19.89 -8.28 -32.85
CA ASP A 321 20.86 -8.72 -33.85
C ASP A 321 20.62 -7.98 -35.18
N TRP A 322 21.73 -7.61 -35.84
CA TRP A 322 21.68 -7.13 -37.21
C TRP A 322 21.06 -8.21 -38.09
N ASN A 323 19.99 -7.86 -38.79
CA ASN A 323 19.20 -8.76 -39.61
C ASN A 323 19.10 -8.19 -41.02
N GLU A 324 18.98 -9.05 -42.04
CA GLU A 324 18.83 -8.56 -43.42
C GLU A 324 17.62 -7.64 -43.63
N PHE A 325 16.62 -7.74 -42.75
CA PHE A 325 15.39 -6.92 -42.76
C PHE A 325 15.56 -5.52 -42.17
N ASN A 326 16.53 -5.28 -41.28
CA ASN A 326 16.75 -3.97 -40.66
C ASN A 326 17.90 -3.16 -41.33
N ASP A 327 18.38 -3.63 -42.48
CA ASP A 327 19.36 -2.92 -43.31
C ASP A 327 18.78 -1.60 -43.86
N ILE A 328 19.45 -0.49 -43.54
CA ILE A 328 19.05 0.86 -43.93
C ILE A 328 18.98 1.04 -45.45
N ASN A 329 19.79 0.30 -46.23
CA ASN A 329 19.82 0.40 -47.69
C ASN A 329 18.58 -0.23 -48.35
N LYS A 330 17.88 -1.12 -47.63
CA LYS A 330 16.70 -1.84 -48.15
C LYS A 330 15.37 -1.20 -47.71
N ILE A 331 15.41 -0.19 -46.83
CA ILE A 331 14.21 0.45 -46.25
C ILE A 331 13.96 1.80 -46.91
N ILE A 332 12.82 1.94 -47.59
CA ILE A 332 12.38 3.23 -48.16
C ILE A 332 11.67 4.06 -47.08
N ILE A 333 12.35 5.08 -46.54
CA ILE A 333 11.77 6.00 -45.56
C ILE A 333 11.10 7.18 -46.28
N ARG A 334 9.81 7.05 -46.61
CA ARG A 334 9.00 8.18 -47.13
C ARG A 334 8.46 9.07 -46.02
N GLN A 335 7.96 8.45 -44.96
CA GLN A 335 7.40 9.11 -43.78
C GLN A 335 7.85 8.34 -42.54
N PRO A 336 8.27 9.02 -41.46
CA PRO A 336 8.70 8.34 -40.25
C PRO A 336 7.53 7.65 -39.57
N ILE A 337 7.72 6.39 -39.16
CA ILE A 337 6.72 5.64 -38.41
C ILE A 337 6.62 6.25 -37.00
N ARG A 338 5.51 6.94 -36.74
CA ARG A 338 5.24 7.59 -35.46
C ARG A 338 4.82 6.60 -34.37
N THR A 339 4.96 7.02 -33.11
CA THR A 339 4.51 6.23 -31.94
C THR A 339 3.02 5.92 -31.97
N GLU A 340 2.23 6.83 -32.51
CA GLU A 340 0.78 6.72 -32.65
C GLU A 340 0.41 5.58 -33.59
N TYR A 341 1.16 5.38 -34.69
CA TYR A 341 0.93 4.27 -35.62
C TYR A 341 1.22 2.93 -34.97
N ARG A 342 2.28 2.85 -34.17
CA ARG A 342 2.65 1.66 -33.41
C ARG A 342 1.63 1.29 -32.33
N ILE A 343 0.80 2.23 -31.89
CA ILE A 343 -0.27 1.95 -30.91
C ILE A 343 -1.59 1.67 -31.62
N ALA A 344 -1.92 2.41 -32.68
CA ALA A 344 -3.12 2.22 -33.49
C ALA A 344 -3.13 0.83 -34.14
N PHE A 345 -1.99 0.41 -34.71
CA PHE A 345 -1.83 -0.87 -35.39
C PHE A 345 -0.67 -1.66 -34.76
N PRO A 346 -0.89 -2.23 -33.56
CA PRO A 346 0.21 -2.75 -32.74
C PRO A 346 0.89 -3.99 -33.31
N TYR A 347 0.18 -4.78 -34.12
CA TYR A 347 0.72 -5.99 -34.75
C TYR A 347 1.48 -5.71 -36.05
N LEU A 348 1.26 -4.56 -36.68
CA LEU A 348 1.87 -4.23 -37.98
C LEU A 348 3.24 -3.56 -37.83
N TYR A 349 3.35 -2.59 -36.91
CA TYR A 349 4.53 -1.73 -36.80
C TYR A 349 5.48 -2.08 -35.64
N ASN A 350 5.25 -3.20 -34.94
CA ASN A 350 6.11 -3.61 -33.82
C ASN A 350 6.56 -5.06 -33.97
N ASN A 351 7.83 -5.29 -33.64
CA ASN A 351 8.35 -6.63 -33.40
C ASN A 351 7.86 -7.12 -32.03
N MET A 352 7.48 -8.39 -31.94
CA MET A 352 7.13 -9.05 -30.66
C MET A 352 6.06 -8.32 -29.81
N PRO A 353 4.84 -8.09 -30.34
CA PRO A 353 3.77 -7.36 -29.65
C PRO A 353 3.12 -8.19 -28.52
N HIS A 354 3.85 -8.41 -27.42
CA HIS A 354 3.37 -9.15 -26.27
C HIS A 354 2.43 -8.32 -25.39
N PHE A 355 1.35 -8.94 -24.90
CA PHE A 355 0.39 -8.33 -23.97
C PHE A 355 -0.28 -7.04 -24.47
N VAL A 356 -0.25 -6.79 -25.80
CA VAL A 356 -0.95 -5.67 -26.43
C VAL A 356 -2.46 -5.90 -26.42
N HIS A 357 -3.20 -4.81 -26.50
CA HIS A 357 -4.66 -4.83 -26.62
C HIS A 357 -5.09 -4.12 -27.90
N LEU A 358 -6.07 -4.68 -28.60
CA LEU A 358 -6.71 -4.00 -29.72
C LEU A 358 -7.55 -2.83 -29.20
N SER A 359 -7.34 -1.65 -29.77
CA SER A 359 -8.14 -0.46 -29.54
C SER A 359 -9.41 -0.50 -30.38
N TRP A 360 -10.47 0.16 -29.90
CA TRP A 360 -11.65 0.43 -30.70
C TRP A 360 -11.27 1.38 -31.85
N TYR A 361 -11.73 1.10 -33.07
CA TYR A 361 -11.30 1.84 -34.26
C TYR A 361 -12.06 3.16 -34.42
N HIS A 362 -13.38 3.11 -34.52
CA HIS A 362 -14.22 4.27 -34.79
C HIS A 362 -15.68 4.00 -34.39
N THR A 363 -16.37 4.99 -33.85
CA THR A 363 -17.85 5.03 -33.71
C THR A 363 -18.44 5.88 -34.83
N PRO A 364 -19.67 5.63 -35.31
CA PRO A 364 -20.32 6.57 -36.24
C PRO A 364 -20.40 7.97 -35.61
N ASN A 365 -20.01 9.00 -36.37
CA ASN A 365 -19.98 10.38 -35.86
C ASN A 365 -21.38 10.83 -35.45
N VAL A 366 -21.53 11.18 -34.17
CA VAL A 366 -22.79 11.70 -33.65
C VAL A 366 -22.88 13.19 -33.96
N VAL A 367 -23.78 13.54 -34.88
CA VAL A 367 -24.05 14.93 -35.31
C VAL A 367 -25.27 15.50 -34.58
N TYR A 368 -25.19 15.58 -33.26
CA TYR A 368 -26.25 16.16 -32.42
C TYR A 368 -26.05 17.67 -32.26
N ILE A 369 -27.09 18.45 -32.56
CA ILE A 369 -27.10 19.90 -32.40
C ILE A 369 -27.85 20.25 -31.12
N LYS A 370 -27.21 21.01 -30.24
CA LYS A 370 -27.82 21.48 -28.99
C LYS A 370 -28.61 22.76 -29.28
N THR A 371 -29.87 22.79 -28.88
CA THR A 371 -30.71 23.98 -28.92
C THR A 371 -30.36 24.89 -27.75
N GLU A 372 -29.84 26.09 -28.02
CA GLU A 372 -29.53 27.08 -26.98
C GLU A 372 -30.79 27.90 -26.60
N ASP A 373 -31.65 28.21 -27.58
CA ASP A 373 -32.87 28.99 -27.37
C ASP A 373 -34.11 28.08 -27.24
N PRO A 374 -34.82 28.09 -26.09
CA PRO A 374 -35.99 27.25 -25.87
C PRO A 374 -37.24 27.72 -26.64
N ASP A 375 -37.23 28.95 -27.17
CA ASP A 375 -38.34 29.53 -27.93
C ASP A 375 -38.47 28.91 -29.34
N LEU A 376 -37.40 28.28 -29.85
CA LEU A 376 -37.42 27.58 -31.12
C LEU A 376 -38.16 26.24 -31.00
N PRO A 377 -38.90 25.81 -32.05
CA PRO A 377 -39.55 24.49 -32.07
C PRO A 377 -38.56 23.35 -31.80
N ALA A 378 -39.02 22.24 -31.21
CA ALA A 378 -38.13 21.11 -30.91
C ALA A 378 -37.52 20.46 -32.17
N PHE A 379 -38.27 20.46 -33.29
CA PHE A 379 -37.80 20.02 -34.59
C PHE A 379 -37.79 21.22 -35.53
N TYR A 380 -36.60 21.71 -35.86
CA TYR A 380 -36.41 22.79 -36.81
C TYR A 380 -35.14 22.56 -37.63
N PHE A 381 -35.06 23.24 -38.78
CA PHE A 381 -33.87 23.21 -39.62
C PHE A 381 -32.85 24.21 -39.09
N ASP A 382 -31.90 23.71 -38.30
CA ASP A 382 -30.87 24.52 -37.66
C ASP A 382 -29.90 25.14 -38.70
N PRO A 383 -29.45 26.41 -38.53
CA PRO A 383 -28.51 27.05 -39.44
C PRO A 383 -27.17 26.33 -39.65
N LEU A 384 -26.77 25.44 -38.73
CA LEU A 384 -25.59 24.60 -38.86
C LEU A 384 -25.78 23.44 -39.83
N ILE A 385 -27.02 23.10 -40.20
CA ILE A 385 -27.32 22.04 -41.16
C ILE A 385 -27.17 22.59 -42.59
N ASN A 386 -26.41 21.87 -43.41
CA ASN A 386 -26.27 22.23 -44.82
C ASN A 386 -27.62 22.10 -45.55
N PRO A 387 -28.06 23.11 -46.33
CA PRO A 387 -29.33 23.07 -47.03
C PRO A 387 -29.35 21.97 -48.09
N ILE A 388 -30.49 21.28 -48.20
CA ILE A 388 -30.70 20.25 -49.22
C ILE A 388 -30.99 20.95 -50.55
N SER A 389 -30.00 20.98 -51.44
CA SER A 389 -30.14 21.50 -52.80
C SER A 389 -30.61 20.40 -53.75
N HIS A 390 -31.91 20.25 -53.95
CA HIS A 390 -32.44 19.29 -54.92
C HIS A 390 -32.16 19.76 -56.37
N ARG A 391 -31.11 19.22 -57.00
CA ARG A 391 -30.72 19.50 -58.40
C ARG A 391 -30.84 18.24 -59.26
N HIS A 392 -32.06 17.77 -59.48
CA HIS A 392 -32.35 16.78 -60.52
C HIS A 392 -32.98 17.48 -61.73
N ALA A 393 -32.32 17.41 -62.87
CA ALA A 393 -32.76 18.05 -64.12
C ALA A 393 -33.84 17.25 -64.87
N VAL A 394 -33.92 15.94 -64.63
CA VAL A 394 -34.96 15.05 -65.15
C VAL A 394 -35.70 14.50 -63.95
N LYS A 395 -37.00 14.83 -63.82
CA LYS A 395 -37.87 14.15 -62.86
C LYS A 395 -37.95 12.68 -63.30
N SER A 396 -37.43 11.77 -62.49
CA SER A 396 -37.81 10.37 -62.60
C SER A 396 -39.33 10.32 -62.43
N LEU A 397 -40.05 9.91 -63.48
CA LEU A 397 -41.48 9.63 -63.40
C LEU A 397 -41.63 8.42 -62.48
N GLU A 398 -41.81 8.65 -61.18
CA GLU A 398 -42.38 7.63 -60.32
C GLU A 398 -43.75 7.27 -60.90
N PRO A 399 -44.09 5.98 -61.03
CA PRO A 399 -45.39 5.55 -61.55
C PRO A 399 -46.47 5.95 -60.53
N LEU A 400 -46.92 7.19 -60.64
CA LEU A 400 -48.09 7.71 -59.95
C LEU A 400 -49.31 7.09 -60.64
N PRO A 401 -50.25 6.47 -59.90
CA PRO A 401 -51.51 6.04 -60.48
C PRO A 401 -52.22 7.22 -61.12
N GLU A 402 -52.86 7.00 -62.29
CA GLU A 402 -53.74 8.01 -62.88
C GLU A 402 -54.97 8.19 -61.97
N ASP A 403 -55.46 9.43 -61.83
CA ASP A 403 -56.56 9.80 -60.92
C ASP A 403 -57.89 9.03 -61.18
N ASP A 404 -57.95 8.20 -62.22
CA ASP A 404 -59.06 7.32 -62.58
C ASP A 404 -59.08 5.98 -61.80
N GLU A 405 -58.08 5.71 -60.93
CA GLU A 405 -58.14 4.58 -59.98
C GLU A 405 -59.10 4.89 -58.81
N GLU A 406 -60.22 4.18 -58.76
CA GLU A 406 -61.36 4.30 -57.81
C GLU A 406 -61.03 3.87 -56.35
N TYR A 407 -59.79 4.01 -55.90
CA TYR A 407 -59.36 3.61 -54.56
C TYR A 407 -59.48 4.77 -53.56
N ILE A 408 -60.56 4.77 -52.78
CA ILE A 408 -60.81 5.73 -51.70
C ILE A 408 -60.54 5.06 -50.35
N LEU A 409 -59.75 5.71 -49.49
CA LEU A 409 -59.55 5.24 -48.11
C LEU A 409 -60.89 5.29 -47.35
N PRO A 410 -61.23 4.25 -46.56
CA PRO A 410 -62.42 4.28 -45.72
C PRO A 410 -62.41 5.49 -44.77
N GLU A 411 -63.59 6.07 -44.49
CA GLU A 411 -63.72 7.26 -43.62
C GLU A 411 -63.16 7.06 -42.19
N THR A 412 -63.03 5.80 -41.77
CA THR A 412 -62.44 5.42 -40.48
C THR A 412 -60.91 5.47 -40.46
N VAL A 413 -60.26 5.63 -41.62
CA VAL A 413 -58.80 5.65 -41.75
C VAL A 413 -58.30 7.09 -41.69
N GLN A 414 -57.59 7.40 -40.61
CA GLN A 414 -56.88 8.66 -40.40
C GLN A 414 -55.41 8.38 -40.07
N PRO A 415 -54.50 9.35 -40.21
CA PRO A 415 -53.14 9.23 -39.69
C PRO A 415 -53.14 8.82 -38.22
N PHE A 416 -52.36 7.79 -37.87
CA PHE A 416 -52.41 7.12 -36.57
C PHE A 416 -52.44 8.03 -35.32
N LEU A 417 -51.76 9.17 -35.36
CA LEU A 417 -51.54 10.07 -34.22
C LEU A 417 -51.99 11.51 -34.52
N GLN A 418 -53.04 11.68 -35.33
CA GLN A 418 -53.54 13.00 -35.74
C GLN A 418 -53.94 13.90 -34.56
N GLU A 419 -54.44 13.32 -33.46
CA GLU A 419 -54.85 14.07 -32.25
C GLU A 419 -53.67 14.57 -31.40
N THR A 420 -52.48 13.97 -31.54
CA THR A 420 -51.31 14.34 -30.71
C THR A 420 -50.40 15.33 -31.43
N PRO A 421 -49.93 16.41 -30.75
CA PRO A 421 -49.03 17.37 -31.38
C PRO A 421 -47.65 16.74 -31.66
N LEU A 422 -46.98 17.22 -32.69
CA LEU A 422 -45.66 16.71 -33.12
C LEU A 422 -44.58 16.85 -32.03
N TYR A 423 -44.61 17.95 -31.27
CA TYR A 423 -43.71 18.19 -30.15
C TYR A 423 -44.44 18.85 -28.98
N THR A 424 -43.81 18.76 -27.81
CA THR A 424 -44.23 19.38 -26.55
C THR A 424 -43.03 20.13 -25.97
N ASP A 425 -43.25 20.95 -24.95
CA ASP A 425 -42.19 21.73 -24.28
C ASP A 425 -41.06 20.85 -23.70
N ASN A 426 -41.37 19.58 -23.40
CA ASN A 426 -40.40 18.62 -22.87
C ASN A 426 -39.67 17.81 -23.95
N THR A 427 -40.06 17.92 -25.23
CA THR A 427 -39.51 17.08 -26.30
C THR A 427 -38.05 17.40 -26.56
N ALA A 428 -37.67 18.68 -26.70
CA ALA A 428 -36.28 19.10 -26.91
C ALA A 428 -35.36 18.67 -25.75
N ASN A 429 -35.82 18.89 -24.51
CA ASN A 429 -35.12 18.44 -23.30
C ASN A 429 -34.95 16.91 -23.24
N GLY A 430 -35.97 16.16 -23.64
CA GLY A 430 -35.91 14.70 -23.73
C GLY A 430 -34.87 14.21 -24.74
N ILE A 431 -34.78 14.86 -25.90
CA ILE A 431 -33.77 14.57 -26.93
C ILE A 431 -32.37 14.93 -26.42
N ALA A 432 -32.21 16.07 -25.73
CA ALA A 432 -30.93 16.46 -25.13
C ALA A 432 -30.42 15.45 -24.10
N LEU A 433 -31.32 14.91 -23.27
CA LEU A 433 -30.98 13.88 -22.28
C LEU A 433 -30.51 12.57 -22.91
N LEU A 434 -30.94 12.25 -24.14
CA LEU A 434 -30.51 11.03 -24.84
C LEU A 434 -28.99 11.02 -25.07
N TRP A 435 -28.43 12.18 -25.38
CA TRP A 435 -27.00 12.40 -25.62
C TRP A 435 -26.23 12.88 -24.38
N ALA A 436 -26.87 12.88 -23.20
CA ALA A 436 -26.23 13.31 -21.97
C ALA A 436 -25.26 12.23 -21.42
N PRO A 437 -24.18 12.62 -20.72
CA PRO A 437 -23.28 11.66 -20.07
C PRO A 437 -24.01 10.85 -19.01
N ARG A 438 -23.61 9.59 -18.81
CA ARG A 438 -24.04 8.82 -17.64
C ARG A 438 -23.70 9.61 -16.36
N PRO A 439 -24.65 9.87 -15.44
CA PRO A 439 -25.92 9.16 -15.24
C PRO A 439 -27.19 9.80 -15.86
N PHE A 440 -27.07 10.90 -16.61
CA PHE A 440 -28.22 11.74 -17.02
C PHE A 440 -29.04 11.14 -18.16
N ASN A 441 -28.47 10.25 -18.96
CA ASN A 441 -29.17 9.50 -20.01
C ASN A 441 -30.08 8.36 -19.50
N MET A 442 -30.25 8.21 -18.18
CA MET A 442 -31.04 7.13 -17.57
C MET A 442 -32.16 7.70 -16.73
N ARG A 443 -33.40 7.22 -16.91
CA ARG A 443 -34.57 7.61 -16.09
C ARG A 443 -34.61 6.94 -14.72
N SER A 444 -34.07 5.73 -14.61
CA SER A 444 -34.05 4.98 -13.35
C SER A 444 -32.69 4.33 -13.12
N GLY A 445 -32.36 4.10 -11.85
CA GLY A 445 -31.07 3.55 -11.49
C GLY A 445 -30.97 3.10 -10.04
N ARG A 446 -29.75 2.69 -9.69
CA ARG A 446 -29.40 2.33 -8.32
C ARG A 446 -28.70 3.49 -7.64
N CYS A 447 -29.03 3.76 -6.39
CA CYS A 447 -28.26 4.69 -5.56
C CYS A 447 -26.83 4.15 -5.42
N ARG A 448 -25.86 5.06 -5.52
CA ARG A 448 -24.44 4.76 -5.33
C ARG A 448 -24.00 5.30 -3.99
N ARG A 449 -22.85 4.85 -3.50
CA ARG A 449 -22.25 5.51 -2.33
C ARG A 449 -21.65 6.83 -2.77
N ALA A 450 -21.72 7.87 -1.95
CA ALA A 450 -21.11 9.17 -2.26
C ALA A 450 -19.64 9.04 -2.68
N ILE A 451 -18.88 8.16 -2.04
CA ILE A 451 -17.47 7.90 -2.36
C ILE A 451 -17.23 7.26 -3.74
N ASP A 452 -18.23 6.55 -4.27
CA ASP A 452 -18.11 5.82 -5.53
C ASP A 452 -18.36 6.73 -6.76
N VAL A 453 -18.87 7.95 -6.57
CA VAL A 453 -19.15 8.94 -7.63
C VAL A 453 -17.93 9.85 -7.84
N PRO A 454 -17.23 9.78 -8.99
CA PRO A 454 -16.08 10.62 -9.25
C PRO A 454 -16.43 11.88 -10.07
N LEU A 455 -16.60 13.01 -9.38
CA LEU A 455 -17.00 14.28 -9.99
C LEU A 455 -16.02 14.80 -11.07
N VAL A 456 -14.71 14.63 -10.87
CA VAL A 456 -13.66 15.23 -11.73
C VAL A 456 -13.00 14.21 -12.67
N LYS A 457 -13.60 13.03 -12.86
CA LYS A 457 -12.97 11.95 -13.64
C LYS A 457 -12.91 12.27 -15.13
N SER A 458 -13.98 12.82 -15.70
CA SER A 458 -14.05 13.26 -17.10
C SER A 458 -12.91 14.24 -17.41
N TRP A 459 -12.68 15.20 -16.51
CA TRP A 459 -11.74 16.30 -16.75
C TRP A 459 -10.30 15.86 -17.04
N TYR A 460 -9.79 14.84 -16.36
CA TYR A 460 -8.43 14.34 -16.62
C TYR A 460 -8.41 13.14 -17.59
N MET A 461 -9.58 12.59 -17.94
CA MET A 461 -9.69 11.62 -19.03
C MET A 461 -9.61 12.30 -20.40
N GLU A 462 -9.91 13.59 -20.47
CA GLU A 462 -9.71 14.42 -21.66
C GLU A 462 -8.26 14.93 -21.75
N HIS A 463 -7.88 15.40 -22.94
CA HIS A 463 -6.62 16.11 -23.14
C HIS A 463 -6.57 17.38 -22.28
N CYS A 464 -5.36 17.69 -21.79
CA CYS A 464 -5.16 18.94 -21.05
C CYS A 464 -5.33 20.13 -22.02
N PRO A 465 -6.13 21.17 -21.66
CA PRO A 465 -6.31 22.33 -22.51
C PRO A 465 -4.97 22.99 -22.89
N PRO A 466 -4.85 23.52 -24.12
CA PRO A 466 -3.63 24.23 -24.55
C PRO A 466 -3.37 25.45 -23.65
N GLY A 467 -2.11 25.89 -23.57
CA GLY A 467 -1.70 27.05 -22.74
C GLY A 467 -1.58 26.78 -21.24
N GLN A 468 -1.97 25.60 -20.73
CA GLN A 468 -1.83 25.27 -19.30
C GLN A 468 -0.36 25.05 -18.89
N PRO A 469 0.08 25.47 -17.69
CA PRO A 469 1.46 25.29 -17.24
C PRO A 469 1.89 23.82 -17.11
N VAL A 470 3.21 23.56 -17.24
CA VAL A 470 3.82 22.21 -17.13
C VAL A 470 3.35 21.45 -15.89
N LYS A 471 3.24 22.15 -14.75
CA LYS A 471 2.76 21.59 -13.48
C LYS A 471 1.40 20.89 -13.62
N VAL A 472 0.47 21.48 -14.36
CA VAL A 472 -0.89 20.95 -14.56
C VAL A 472 -0.84 19.79 -15.54
N ARG A 473 -0.12 19.94 -16.66
CA ARG A 473 0.06 18.88 -17.67
C ARG A 473 0.61 17.59 -17.06
N VAL A 474 1.60 17.70 -16.17
CA VAL A 474 2.15 16.55 -15.43
C VAL A 474 1.12 15.94 -14.47
N SER A 475 0.28 16.75 -13.83
CA SER A 475 -0.78 16.25 -12.95
C SER A 475 -1.86 15.49 -13.72
N TYR A 476 -2.27 15.95 -14.91
CA TYR A 476 -3.14 15.20 -15.83
C TYR A 476 -2.54 13.82 -16.16
N GLN A 477 -1.28 13.79 -16.62
CA GLN A 477 -0.57 12.53 -16.92
C GLN A 477 -0.50 11.57 -15.73
N LYS A 478 -0.27 12.08 -14.51
CA LYS A 478 -0.24 11.26 -13.29
C LYS A 478 -1.61 10.71 -12.90
N LEU A 479 -2.67 11.50 -13.03
CA LEU A 479 -4.04 11.06 -12.77
C LEU A 479 -4.47 9.98 -13.77
N LEU A 480 -4.17 10.18 -15.06
CA LEU A 480 -4.31 9.16 -16.10
C LEU A 480 -3.52 7.89 -15.76
N LYS A 481 -2.26 8.03 -15.33
CA LYS A 481 -1.43 6.89 -14.89
C LYS A 481 -2.10 6.10 -13.76
N TYR A 482 -2.66 6.78 -12.76
CA TYR A 482 -3.38 6.10 -11.68
C TYR A 482 -4.64 5.41 -12.17
N TYR A 483 -5.39 6.05 -13.07
CA TYR A 483 -6.59 5.46 -13.70
C TYR A 483 -6.25 4.19 -14.47
N VAL A 484 -5.26 4.24 -15.37
CA VAL A 484 -4.81 3.09 -16.18
C VAL A 484 -4.29 1.97 -15.29
N LEU A 485 -3.50 2.26 -14.25
CA LEU A 485 -3.03 1.23 -13.31
C LEU A 485 -4.15 0.56 -12.52
N ASN A 486 -5.22 1.31 -12.18
CA ASN A 486 -6.39 0.75 -11.52
C ASN A 486 -7.17 -0.17 -12.48
N ALA A 487 -7.34 0.24 -13.75
CA ALA A 487 -8.02 -0.56 -14.76
C ALA A 487 -7.23 -1.84 -15.12
N LEU A 488 -5.92 -1.73 -15.32
CA LEU A 488 -5.04 -2.85 -15.70
C LEU A 488 -4.93 -3.92 -14.61
N LYS A 489 -4.81 -3.50 -13.34
CA LYS A 489 -4.70 -4.40 -12.19
C LYS A 489 -6.05 -4.81 -11.61
N HIS A 490 -7.15 -4.45 -12.28
CA HIS A 490 -8.47 -4.87 -11.89
C HIS A 490 -8.56 -6.40 -11.98
N ARG A 491 -9.09 -7.01 -10.92
CA ARG A 491 -9.45 -8.42 -10.87
C ARG A 491 -10.90 -8.48 -10.40
N PRO A 492 -11.75 -9.30 -11.03
CA PRO A 492 -13.12 -9.44 -10.57
C PRO A 492 -13.13 -9.87 -9.09
N PRO A 493 -14.00 -9.28 -8.26
CA PRO A 493 -14.05 -9.61 -6.83
C PRO A 493 -14.42 -11.09 -6.66
N LYS A 494 -13.55 -11.85 -5.99
CA LYS A 494 -13.85 -13.26 -5.67
C LYS A 494 -15.12 -13.33 -4.81
N PRO A 495 -16.02 -14.30 -5.04
CA PRO A 495 -17.16 -14.49 -4.15
C PRO A 495 -16.63 -14.83 -2.74
N GLN A 496 -17.16 -14.15 -1.72
CA GLN A 496 -16.77 -14.30 -0.32
C GLN A 496 -18.01 -14.36 0.56
N LYS A 497 -17.94 -15.08 1.68
CA LYS A 497 -19.00 -15.07 2.70
C LYS A 497 -19.13 -13.65 3.27
N LYS A 498 -20.32 -13.05 3.17
CA LYS A 498 -20.59 -11.71 3.69
C LYS A 498 -20.44 -11.71 5.22
N ARG A 499 -19.50 -10.92 5.73
CA ARG A 499 -19.27 -10.72 7.17
C ARG A 499 -19.77 -9.33 7.56
N TYR A 500 -20.84 -9.27 8.34
CA TYR A 500 -21.45 -8.01 8.76
C TYR A 500 -21.04 -7.64 10.19
N LEU A 501 -19.90 -6.97 10.33
CA LEU A 501 -19.30 -6.64 11.63
C LEU A 501 -20.28 -5.92 12.58
N PHE A 502 -20.93 -4.85 12.12
CA PHE A 502 -21.84 -4.07 12.96
C PHE A 502 -23.15 -4.78 13.28
N ARG A 503 -23.61 -5.70 12.42
CA ARG A 503 -24.77 -6.56 12.76
C ARG A 503 -24.40 -7.52 13.88
N SER A 504 -23.20 -8.10 13.82
CA SER A 504 -22.67 -8.96 14.87
C SER A 504 -22.42 -8.21 16.18
N PHE A 505 -22.04 -6.93 16.14
CA PHE A 505 -21.94 -6.11 17.35
C PHE A 505 -23.31 -5.75 17.91
N LYS A 506 -24.25 -5.28 17.07
CA LYS A 506 -25.63 -4.95 17.48
C LYS A 506 -26.35 -6.14 18.13
N SER A 507 -26.10 -7.37 17.67
CA SER A 507 -26.68 -8.58 18.28
C SER A 507 -26.15 -8.90 19.69
N THR A 508 -25.01 -8.33 20.11
CA THR A 508 -24.50 -8.54 21.48
C THR A 508 -25.13 -7.57 22.47
N LYS A 509 -25.23 -7.96 23.74
CA LYS A 509 -25.72 -7.09 24.83
C LYS A 509 -24.86 -5.84 25.10
N PHE A 510 -23.62 -5.83 24.62
CA PHE A 510 -22.64 -4.77 24.91
C PHE A 510 -22.78 -3.53 24.03
N PHE A 511 -23.59 -3.60 22.97
CA PHE A 511 -23.81 -2.48 22.06
C PHE A 511 -25.28 -2.09 22.00
N GLN A 512 -25.53 -0.79 21.95
CA GLN A 512 -26.84 -0.19 21.74
C GLN A 512 -26.81 0.75 20.53
N THR A 513 -27.98 1.05 19.98
CA THR A 513 -28.14 2.01 18.87
C THR A 513 -28.84 3.27 19.34
N THR A 514 -28.52 4.39 18.70
CA THR A 514 -29.16 5.69 18.92
C THR A 514 -28.94 6.56 17.67
N THR A 515 -29.53 7.74 17.63
CA THR A 515 -29.30 8.76 16.60
C THR A 515 -28.59 9.95 17.24
N LEU A 516 -27.50 10.41 16.63
CA LEU A 516 -26.73 11.57 17.12
C LEU A 516 -26.37 12.47 15.95
N ASP A 517 -26.16 13.75 16.24
CA ASP A 517 -25.50 14.66 15.31
C ASP A 517 -24.08 14.15 15.00
N TRP A 518 -23.65 14.33 13.76
CA TRP A 518 -22.35 13.92 13.28
C TRP A 518 -21.20 14.62 14.04
N VAL A 519 -21.36 15.90 14.40
CA VAL A 519 -20.32 16.64 15.16
C VAL A 519 -20.17 16.05 16.56
N GLU A 520 -21.29 15.71 17.21
CA GLU A 520 -21.29 15.03 18.50
C GLU A 520 -20.58 13.67 18.41
N ALA A 521 -20.95 12.84 17.43
CA ALA A 521 -20.29 11.56 17.21
C ALA A 521 -18.79 11.71 16.93
N GLY A 522 -18.39 12.78 16.23
CA GLY A 522 -17.00 13.11 15.96
C GLY A 522 -16.21 13.46 17.22
N LEU A 523 -16.73 14.38 18.03
CA LEU A 523 -16.13 14.77 19.32
C LEU A 523 -15.97 13.55 20.25
N GLN A 524 -16.97 12.66 20.30
CA GLN A 524 -16.88 11.41 21.04
C GLN A 524 -15.74 10.50 20.53
N VAL A 525 -15.62 10.31 19.22
CA VAL A 525 -14.54 9.48 18.63
C VAL A 525 -13.15 10.07 18.93
N CYS A 526 -13.00 11.40 18.88
CA CYS A 526 -11.76 12.07 19.26
C CYS A 526 -11.41 11.89 20.73
N ARG A 527 -12.37 12.11 21.65
CA ARG A 527 -12.20 11.90 23.10
C ARG A 527 -11.85 10.44 23.41
N GLN A 528 -12.57 9.49 22.82
CA GLN A 528 -12.29 8.05 22.94
C GLN A 528 -10.90 7.69 22.42
N GLY A 529 -10.51 8.18 21.25
CA GLY A 529 -9.19 7.94 20.67
C GLY A 529 -8.05 8.47 21.54
N TYR A 530 -8.20 9.68 22.08
CA TYR A 530 -7.27 10.27 23.03
C TYR A 530 -7.13 9.41 24.29
N ASN A 531 -8.26 9.08 24.94
CA ASN A 531 -8.29 8.27 26.15
C ASN A 531 -7.66 6.88 25.94
N MET A 532 -7.92 6.22 24.81
CA MET A 532 -7.33 4.91 24.50
C MET A 532 -5.81 4.97 24.35
N LEU A 533 -5.29 5.98 23.66
CA LEU A 533 -3.84 6.14 23.49
C LEU A 533 -3.19 6.55 24.82
N ASN A 534 -3.81 7.44 25.59
CA ASN A 534 -3.31 7.85 26.88
C ASN A 534 -3.30 6.70 27.90
N LEU A 535 -4.37 5.90 27.96
CA LEU A 535 -4.43 4.67 28.76
C LEU A 535 -3.32 3.69 28.38
N LEU A 536 -2.93 3.61 27.10
CA LEU A 536 -1.84 2.74 26.67
C LEU A 536 -0.46 3.25 27.13
N ILE A 537 -0.26 4.57 27.16
CA ILE A 537 0.95 5.21 27.73
C ILE A 537 1.05 4.91 29.23
N HIS A 538 -0.03 5.15 29.97
CA HIS A 538 -0.09 4.87 31.41
C HIS A 538 0.03 3.37 31.72
N ARG A 539 -0.59 2.48 30.91
CA ARG A 539 -0.48 1.02 31.08
C ARG A 539 0.96 0.51 30.95
N LYS A 540 1.81 1.22 30.21
CA LYS A 540 3.24 0.92 30.07
C LYS A 540 4.12 1.61 31.13
N ASN A 541 3.52 2.37 32.05
CA ASN A 541 4.19 3.20 33.05
C ASN A 541 5.20 4.15 32.39
N LEU A 542 4.72 5.00 31.48
CA LEU A 542 5.50 6.00 30.74
C LEU A 542 5.10 7.42 31.16
N ASN A 543 5.20 7.73 32.45
CA ASN A 543 4.73 8.99 33.04
C ASN A 543 5.50 10.24 32.56
N TYR A 544 6.64 10.04 31.91
CA TYR A 544 7.49 11.10 31.34
C TYR A 544 7.14 11.44 29.88
N LEU A 545 6.07 10.86 29.34
CA LEU A 545 5.49 11.23 28.06
C LEU A 545 4.11 11.84 28.28
N HIS A 546 3.85 12.95 27.60
CA HIS A 546 2.56 13.60 27.56
C HIS A 546 2.02 13.53 26.13
N LEU A 547 0.75 13.15 26.01
CA LEU A 547 -0.01 13.21 24.76
C LEU A 547 -0.93 14.42 24.89
N ASP A 548 -0.78 15.41 24.01
CA ASP A 548 -1.67 16.57 23.99
C ASP A 548 -2.97 16.27 23.21
N TYR A 549 -3.94 17.18 23.25
CA TYR A 549 -5.27 16.96 22.65
C TYR A 549 -5.27 17.03 21.12
N ASN A 550 -4.24 17.62 20.52
CA ASN A 550 -3.94 17.57 19.08
C ASN A 550 -3.04 16.38 18.70
N PHE A 551 -2.89 15.42 19.60
CA PHE A 551 -2.19 14.15 19.42
C PHE A 551 -0.67 14.28 19.15
N ASN A 552 0.00 15.35 19.57
CA ASN A 552 1.46 15.37 19.67
C ASN A 552 1.89 14.58 20.92
N LEU A 553 2.96 13.81 20.77
CA LEU A 553 3.56 13.05 21.86
C LEU A 553 4.87 13.74 22.20
N LYS A 554 4.90 14.41 23.34
CA LYS A 554 6.02 15.25 23.79
C LYS A 554 6.62 14.60 25.05
N PRO A 555 7.96 14.56 25.18
CA PRO A 555 8.58 14.19 26.44
C PRO A 555 8.45 15.35 27.44
N VAL A 556 8.04 15.05 28.67
CA VAL A 556 7.88 16.07 29.75
C VAL A 556 9.24 16.56 30.25
N LYS A 557 10.25 15.68 30.17
CA LYS A 557 11.64 15.93 30.57
C LYS A 557 12.60 15.28 29.57
N THR A 558 13.87 15.66 29.61
CA THR A 558 14.92 14.96 28.86
C THR A 558 15.02 13.50 29.34
N LEU A 559 14.84 12.56 28.40
CA LEU A 559 14.77 11.14 28.72
C LEU A 559 16.15 10.49 28.82
N THR A 560 16.36 9.65 29.82
CA THR A 560 17.53 8.77 29.90
C THR A 560 17.53 7.74 28.76
N THR A 561 18.68 7.12 28.47
CA THR A 561 18.77 6.08 27.44
C THR A 561 17.84 4.89 27.71
N LYS A 562 17.62 4.54 28.99
CA LYS A 562 16.70 3.48 29.45
C LYS A 562 15.24 3.88 29.20
N GLU A 563 14.84 5.09 29.61
CA GLU A 563 13.51 5.63 29.36
C GLU A 563 13.22 5.74 27.85
N ARG A 564 14.18 6.24 27.06
CA ARG A 564 14.07 6.35 25.60
C ARG A 564 13.89 4.99 24.92
N LYS A 565 14.62 3.96 25.34
CA LYS A 565 14.47 2.59 24.82
C LYS A 565 13.09 2.01 25.18
N LYS A 566 12.61 2.23 26.42
CA LYS A 566 11.31 1.72 26.90
C LYS A 566 10.11 2.41 26.24
N SER A 567 10.21 3.73 26.01
CA SER A 567 9.15 4.57 25.45
C SER A 567 9.08 4.60 23.93
N ARG A 568 10.00 3.92 23.23
CA ARG A 568 10.02 3.84 21.77
C ARG A 568 8.82 3.05 21.24
N PHE A 569 7.75 3.77 20.91
CA PHE A 569 6.60 3.19 20.23
C PHE A 569 6.90 2.82 18.78
N GLY A 570 6.19 1.81 18.28
CA GLY A 570 6.27 1.36 16.89
C GLY A 570 5.27 2.07 15.99
N ASN A 571 5.29 1.71 14.70
CA ASN A 571 4.42 2.30 13.68
C ASN A 571 2.92 2.16 13.97
N ALA A 572 2.48 1.11 14.68
CA ALA A 572 1.08 0.88 15.01
C ALA A 572 0.48 2.03 15.84
N PHE A 573 1.20 2.43 16.90
CA PHE A 573 0.78 3.51 17.78
C PHE A 573 0.79 4.85 17.05
N HIS A 574 1.92 5.19 16.42
CA HIS A 574 2.07 6.49 15.77
C HIS A 574 1.17 6.66 14.55
N LEU A 575 0.96 5.62 13.74
CA LEU A 575 0.06 5.72 12.59
C LEU A 575 -1.40 5.90 13.04
N CYS A 576 -1.83 5.21 14.11
CA CYS A 576 -3.17 5.41 14.69
C CYS A 576 -3.33 6.84 15.24
N ARG A 577 -2.31 7.33 15.97
CA ARG A 577 -2.25 8.69 16.51
C ARG A 577 -2.40 9.75 15.41
N GLU A 578 -1.66 9.61 14.31
CA GLU A 578 -1.74 10.58 13.21
C GLU A 578 -3.07 10.51 12.43
N ILE A 579 -3.71 9.34 12.35
CA ILE A 579 -5.07 9.23 11.78
C ILE A 579 -6.07 9.96 12.67
N LEU A 580 -5.94 9.81 13.99
CA LEU A 580 -6.78 10.54 14.95
C LEU A 580 -6.53 12.06 14.88
N ARG A 581 -5.28 12.50 14.70
CA ARG A 581 -4.97 13.91 14.41
C ARG A 581 -5.70 14.41 13.17
N LEU A 582 -5.62 13.69 12.05
CA LEU A 582 -6.33 14.09 10.82
C LEU A 582 -7.85 14.21 11.07
N THR A 583 -8.41 13.26 11.82
CA THR A 583 -9.83 13.22 12.15
C THR A 583 -10.21 14.40 13.04
N LYS A 584 -9.39 14.70 14.06
CA LYS A 584 -9.54 15.86 14.96
C LYS A 584 -9.54 17.17 14.19
N LEU A 585 -8.60 17.39 13.28
CA LEU A 585 -8.56 18.60 12.43
C LEU A 585 -9.85 18.81 11.63
N ILE A 586 -10.45 17.72 11.11
CA ILE A 586 -11.70 17.78 10.33
C ILE A 586 -12.87 18.12 11.26
N ILE A 587 -13.00 17.41 12.38
CA ILE A 587 -14.09 17.63 13.33
C ILE A 587 -14.02 19.04 13.92
N ASP A 588 -12.84 19.47 14.37
CA ASP A 588 -12.64 20.82 14.91
C ASP A 588 -13.01 21.90 13.91
N SER A 589 -12.82 21.66 12.60
CA SER A 589 -13.25 22.60 11.57
C SER A 589 -14.78 22.72 11.52
N HIS A 590 -15.49 21.60 11.62
CA HIS A 590 -16.95 21.61 11.74
C HIS A 590 -17.44 22.19 13.08
N VAL A 591 -16.71 21.97 14.18
CA VAL A 591 -17.04 22.58 15.48
C VAL A 591 -16.94 24.11 15.39
N GLN A 592 -15.87 24.64 14.79
CA GLN A 592 -15.71 26.09 14.58
C GLN A 592 -16.81 26.69 13.70
N TYR A 593 -17.30 25.94 12.70
CA TYR A 593 -18.47 26.32 11.91
C TYR A 593 -19.75 26.34 12.75
N ARG A 594 -19.97 25.33 13.59
CA ARG A 594 -21.16 25.22 14.45
C ARG A 594 -21.17 26.20 15.62
N LEU A 595 -20.02 26.72 16.03
CA LEU A 595 -19.88 27.81 17.00
C LEU A 595 -20.00 29.19 16.37
N ASN A 596 -20.31 29.27 15.06
CA ASN A 596 -20.43 30.51 14.30
C ASN A 596 -19.16 31.38 14.23
N ASN A 597 -17.99 30.78 14.51
CA ASN A 597 -16.68 31.45 14.37
C ASN A 597 -16.17 31.48 12.92
N VAL A 598 -16.66 30.56 12.08
CA VAL A 598 -16.22 30.35 10.70
C VAL A 598 -17.43 30.16 9.80
N ASP A 599 -17.42 30.81 8.64
CA ASP A 599 -18.47 30.73 7.61
C ASP A 599 -18.42 29.38 6.84
N ALA A 600 -19.55 28.94 6.28
CA ALA A 600 -19.69 27.72 5.47
C ALA A 600 -18.69 27.66 4.30
N PHE A 601 -18.44 28.78 3.61
CA PHE A 601 -17.45 28.84 2.53
C PHE A 601 -16.01 28.65 3.05
N GLN A 602 -15.70 29.22 4.21
CA GLN A 602 -14.40 29.07 4.88
C GLN A 602 -14.21 27.65 5.40
N LEU A 603 -15.25 27.02 5.93
CA LEU A 603 -15.26 25.60 6.29
C LEU A 603 -14.93 24.74 5.07
N ALA A 604 -15.60 24.98 3.93
CA ALA A 604 -15.36 24.21 2.72
C ALA A 604 -13.92 24.38 2.19
N ASP A 605 -13.38 25.60 2.15
CA ASP A 605 -11.96 25.85 1.80
C ASP A 605 -11.00 25.22 2.82
N GLY A 606 -11.36 25.24 4.10
CA GLY A 606 -10.63 24.58 5.18
C GLY A 606 -10.53 23.07 5.00
N LEU A 607 -11.64 22.39 4.75
CA LEU A 607 -11.69 20.96 4.44
C LEU A 607 -10.87 20.63 3.19
N GLN A 608 -10.99 21.43 2.13
CA GLN A 608 -10.19 21.26 0.92
C GLN A 608 -8.69 21.38 1.24
N TYR A 609 -8.31 22.36 2.06
CA TYR A 609 -6.94 22.54 2.49
C TYR A 609 -6.44 21.35 3.29
N ILE A 610 -7.21 20.85 4.27
CA ILE A 610 -6.85 19.66 5.06
C ILE A 610 -6.55 18.47 4.14
N PHE A 611 -7.49 18.10 3.27
CA PHE A 611 -7.33 16.92 2.41
C PHE A 611 -6.22 17.07 1.36
N ALA A 612 -5.92 18.29 0.91
CA ALA A 612 -4.81 18.55 0.00
C ALA A 612 -3.43 18.59 0.72
N HIS A 613 -3.40 18.94 2.01
CA HIS A 613 -2.18 19.20 2.79
C HIS A 613 -1.97 18.26 3.98
N VAL A 614 -2.56 17.05 3.98
CA VAL A 614 -2.35 16.05 5.05
C VAL A 614 -0.88 15.77 5.34
N GLY A 615 0.00 15.75 4.32
CA GLY A 615 1.43 15.54 4.53
C GLY A 615 2.17 16.67 5.26
N GLN A 616 1.54 17.85 5.37
CA GLN A 616 2.07 19.02 6.06
C GLN A 616 1.43 19.17 7.45
N LEU A 617 0.11 18.99 7.54
CA LEU A 617 -0.64 19.08 8.80
C LEU A 617 -0.44 17.87 9.71
N THR A 618 -0.07 16.73 9.14
CA THR A 618 0.21 15.48 9.88
C THR A 618 1.61 14.95 9.55
N GLY A 619 2.05 13.96 10.31
CA GLY A 619 3.31 13.22 10.13
C GLY A 619 3.13 11.79 9.61
N MET A 620 1.95 11.42 9.08
CA MET A 620 1.61 10.02 8.74
C MET A 620 2.64 9.33 7.81
N TYR A 621 3.24 10.07 6.88
CA TYR A 621 4.21 9.53 5.91
C TYR A 621 5.49 8.99 6.58
N ARG A 622 5.85 9.48 7.78
CA ARG A 622 7.01 9.00 8.55
C ARG A 622 6.83 7.56 9.03
N TYR A 623 5.60 7.21 9.41
CA TYR A 623 5.26 5.88 9.95
C TYR A 623 4.75 4.91 8.86
N LYS A 624 4.33 5.44 7.71
CA LYS A 624 4.02 4.65 6.51
C LYS A 624 4.28 5.46 5.22
N TYR A 625 5.47 5.30 4.65
CA TYR A 625 5.89 6.09 3.48
C TYR A 625 5.07 5.84 2.19
N LYS A 626 4.44 4.65 2.04
CA LYS A 626 3.58 4.35 0.88
C LYS A 626 2.40 5.35 0.72
N LEU A 627 2.05 6.07 1.79
CA LEU A 627 1.08 7.17 1.80
C LEU A 627 1.43 8.30 0.83
N MET A 628 2.70 8.44 0.45
CA MET A 628 3.14 9.44 -0.54
C MET A 628 2.40 9.30 -1.87
N ARG A 629 1.85 8.10 -2.18
CA ARG A 629 0.94 7.91 -3.31
C ARG A 629 -0.32 8.79 -3.19
N GLN A 630 -0.99 8.78 -2.04
CA GLN A 630 -2.18 9.59 -1.78
C GLN A 630 -1.87 11.09 -1.74
N ILE A 631 -0.80 11.47 -1.04
CA ILE A 631 -0.39 12.89 -0.93
C ILE A 631 -0.11 13.47 -2.33
N ARG A 632 0.60 12.74 -3.19
CA ARG A 632 0.84 13.18 -4.57
C ARG A 632 -0.46 13.27 -5.37
N MET A 633 -1.34 12.27 -5.26
CA MET A 633 -2.65 12.27 -5.92
C MET A 633 -3.52 13.47 -5.50
N CYS A 634 -3.57 13.82 -4.22
CA CYS A 634 -4.30 15.01 -3.75
C CYS A 634 -3.69 16.31 -4.27
N LYS A 635 -2.36 16.40 -4.39
CA LYS A 635 -1.70 17.55 -5.04
C LYS A 635 -2.06 17.63 -6.52
N ASP A 636 -2.08 16.51 -7.23
CA ASP A 636 -2.47 16.47 -8.64
C ASP A 636 -3.93 16.87 -8.85
N LEU A 637 -4.84 16.41 -7.98
CA LEU A 637 -6.25 16.83 -7.95
C LEU A 637 -6.38 18.33 -7.64
N LYS A 638 -5.59 18.86 -6.70
CA LYS A 638 -5.57 20.29 -6.40
C LYS A 638 -5.19 21.11 -7.64
N HIS A 639 -4.18 20.69 -8.39
CA HIS A 639 -3.79 21.38 -9.62
C HIS A 639 -4.90 21.33 -10.68
N LEU A 640 -5.50 20.16 -10.90
CA LEU A 640 -6.63 19.98 -11.82
C LEU A 640 -7.79 20.92 -11.47
N ILE A 641 -8.22 20.92 -10.21
CA ILE A 641 -9.36 21.71 -9.73
C ILE A 641 -9.05 23.20 -9.80
N TYR A 642 -7.90 23.65 -9.28
CA TYR A 642 -7.62 25.09 -9.15
C TYR A 642 -7.46 25.80 -10.48
N TYR A 643 -6.92 25.13 -11.50
CA TYR A 643 -6.76 25.73 -12.82
C TYR A 643 -8.04 25.74 -13.66
N ARG A 644 -9.06 24.94 -13.28
CA ARG A 644 -10.41 25.05 -13.84
C ARG A 644 -11.27 26.04 -13.04
N PHE A 645 -11.08 26.09 -11.72
CA PHE A 645 -11.84 26.95 -10.79
C PHE A 645 -11.45 28.44 -10.88
N ASN A 646 -10.14 28.74 -10.87
CA ASN A 646 -9.59 30.10 -10.93
C ASN A 646 -9.43 30.56 -12.39
N THR A 647 -10.53 30.58 -13.13
CA THR A 647 -10.59 30.99 -14.54
C THR A 647 -11.57 32.15 -14.71
N GLY A 648 -11.30 33.01 -15.70
CA GLY A 648 -12.08 34.22 -15.96
C GLY A 648 -11.89 35.25 -14.84
N PRO A 649 -12.96 35.79 -14.24
CA PRO A 649 -12.89 36.85 -13.22
C PRO A 649 -12.38 36.36 -11.86
N VAL A 650 -12.28 35.04 -11.63
CA VAL A 650 -11.86 34.46 -10.36
C VAL A 650 -10.33 34.39 -10.28
N GLY A 651 -9.73 35.22 -9.42
CA GLY A 651 -8.28 35.31 -9.24
C GLY A 651 -7.62 34.16 -8.46
N LYS A 652 -6.29 34.22 -8.36
CA LYS A 652 -5.48 33.32 -7.51
C LYS A 652 -5.64 33.73 -6.04
N GLY A 653 -5.98 32.77 -5.18
CA GLY A 653 -6.16 33.01 -3.74
C GLY A 653 -6.86 31.84 -3.04
N PRO A 654 -6.98 31.88 -1.70
CA PRO A 654 -7.87 30.99 -0.96
C PRO A 654 -9.36 31.20 -1.36
N GLY A 655 -10.24 30.26 -1.01
CA GLY A 655 -11.67 30.31 -1.37
C GLY A 655 -12.11 29.22 -2.34
N CYS A 656 -11.37 28.12 -2.44
CA CYS A 656 -11.79 26.96 -3.26
C CYS A 656 -12.22 25.82 -2.33
N GLY A 657 -13.52 25.69 -2.11
CA GLY A 657 -14.11 24.70 -1.19
C GLY A 657 -14.41 23.31 -1.77
N PHE A 658 -13.91 22.99 -2.96
CA PHE A 658 -14.27 21.75 -3.67
C PHE A 658 -13.51 20.50 -3.17
N TRP A 659 -13.87 20.00 -1.98
CA TRP A 659 -13.12 18.98 -1.23
C TRP A 659 -13.42 17.52 -1.57
N ALA A 660 -14.53 17.24 -2.25
CA ALA A 660 -14.98 15.86 -2.53
C ALA A 660 -13.89 14.95 -3.17
N PRO A 661 -13.09 15.40 -4.16
CA PRO A 661 -12.04 14.55 -4.72
C PRO A 661 -10.95 14.16 -3.72
N GLY A 662 -10.50 15.10 -2.89
CA GLY A 662 -9.48 14.86 -1.87
C GLY A 662 -9.99 13.92 -0.77
N TRP A 663 -11.19 14.18 -0.28
CA TRP A 663 -11.89 13.35 0.71
C TRP A 663 -11.98 11.88 0.28
N ARG A 664 -12.36 11.62 -0.97
CA ARG A 664 -12.44 10.26 -1.55
C ARG A 664 -11.11 9.52 -1.51
N VAL A 665 -10.00 10.20 -1.83
CA VAL A 665 -8.65 9.60 -1.81
C VAL A 665 -8.30 9.10 -0.40
N TRP A 666 -8.63 9.89 0.62
CA TRP A 666 -8.36 9.53 2.01
C TRP A 666 -9.27 8.42 2.54
N LEU A 667 -10.54 8.38 2.11
CA LEU A 667 -11.44 7.25 2.44
C LEU A 667 -11.01 5.93 1.79
N PHE A 668 -10.57 5.96 0.53
CA PHE A 668 -10.00 4.76 -0.10
C PHE A 668 -8.69 4.32 0.54
N PHE A 669 -7.91 5.26 1.07
CA PHE A 669 -6.78 4.93 1.94
C PHE A 669 -7.23 4.25 3.23
N MET A 670 -8.25 4.79 3.91
CA MET A 670 -8.80 4.20 5.13
C MET A 670 -9.30 2.76 4.88
N ARG A 671 -10.03 2.53 3.78
CA ARG A 671 -10.48 1.18 3.38
C ARG A 671 -9.34 0.16 3.33
N GLY A 672 -8.16 0.54 2.85
CA GLY A 672 -6.99 -0.34 2.77
C GLY A 672 -6.15 -0.41 4.04
N ILE A 673 -6.12 0.65 4.85
CA ILE A 673 -5.30 0.70 6.07
C ILE A 673 -5.97 0.03 7.26
N THR A 674 -7.29 0.07 7.32
CA THR A 674 -8.08 -0.46 8.43
C THR A 674 -7.72 -1.91 8.78
N PRO A 675 -7.77 -2.91 7.86
CA PRO A 675 -7.39 -4.28 8.22
C PRO A 675 -5.91 -4.43 8.63
N LEU A 676 -5.02 -3.58 8.11
CA LEU A 676 -3.60 -3.59 8.50
C LEU A 676 -3.42 -3.11 9.94
N LEU A 677 -4.08 -2.00 10.29
CA LEU A 677 -4.02 -1.42 11.63
C LEU A 677 -4.75 -2.27 12.65
N GLU A 678 -5.90 -2.87 12.32
CA GLU A 678 -6.57 -3.81 13.23
C GLU A 678 -5.66 -4.97 13.63
N ARG A 679 -4.90 -5.52 12.67
CA ARG A 679 -3.91 -6.56 12.96
C ARG A 679 -2.76 -6.03 13.81
N TRP A 680 -2.22 -4.86 13.48
CA TRP A 680 -1.08 -4.28 14.21
C TRP A 680 -1.44 -3.88 15.63
N LEU A 681 -2.57 -3.21 15.83
CA LEU A 681 -3.11 -2.84 17.14
C LEU A 681 -3.56 -4.09 17.91
N GLY A 682 -4.18 -5.06 17.24
CA GLY A 682 -4.51 -6.36 17.83
C GLY A 682 -3.27 -7.07 18.40
N ASN A 683 -2.18 -7.14 17.62
CA ASN A 683 -0.92 -7.73 18.08
C ASN A 683 -0.25 -6.91 19.20
N LEU A 684 -0.35 -5.58 19.14
CA LEU A 684 0.17 -4.69 20.18
C LEU A 684 -0.56 -4.90 21.52
N LEU A 685 -1.88 -4.96 21.48
CA LEU A 685 -2.73 -5.19 22.64
C LEU A 685 -2.59 -6.62 23.17
N SER A 686 -2.48 -7.63 22.30
CA SER A 686 -2.26 -9.01 22.72
C SER A 686 -0.91 -9.18 23.40
N ARG A 687 0.15 -8.54 22.89
CA ARG A 687 1.48 -8.54 23.54
C ARG A 687 1.51 -7.74 24.84
N GLN A 688 0.68 -6.72 24.97
CA GLN A 688 0.58 -5.95 26.21
C GLN A 688 -0.22 -6.69 27.29
N SER A 689 -1.18 -7.53 26.89
CA SER A 689 -2.07 -8.28 27.79
C SER A 689 -1.56 -9.68 28.12
N LYS A 690 -0.87 -10.35 27.18
CA LYS A 690 -0.18 -11.63 27.39
C LYS A 690 1.31 -11.38 27.54
N VAL A 691 1.96 -12.03 28.50
CA VAL A 691 3.44 -12.01 28.63
C VAL A 691 4.04 -12.62 27.35
N ASP A 692 5.04 -11.95 26.77
CA ASP A 692 5.76 -12.44 25.58
C ASP A 692 6.26 -13.87 25.82
N THR A 693 5.97 -14.82 24.91
CA THR A 693 6.59 -16.14 24.95
C THR A 693 7.96 -16.07 24.26
N PRO A 694 9.08 -16.22 25.00
CA PRO A 694 10.41 -15.90 24.48
C PRO A 694 10.92 -16.85 23.37
N LYS A 695 10.25 -17.99 23.12
CA LYS A 695 10.70 -19.06 22.19
C LYS A 695 9.64 -19.56 21.20
N GLY A 696 8.49 -18.87 21.05
CA GLY A 696 7.33 -19.45 20.35
C GLY A 696 7.37 -19.47 18.82
N SER A 697 8.29 -18.76 18.16
CA SER A 697 8.37 -18.76 16.69
C SER A 697 9.81 -18.96 16.20
N PRO A 698 10.06 -19.90 15.28
CA PRO A 698 11.38 -20.09 14.69
C PRO A 698 11.79 -18.82 13.93
N LYS A 699 12.95 -18.27 14.26
CA LYS A 699 13.50 -17.11 13.56
C LYS A 699 13.91 -17.54 12.14
N ARG A 700 13.32 -16.93 11.11
CA ARG A 700 13.80 -17.09 9.72
C ARG A 700 15.20 -16.50 9.59
N SER A 701 16.11 -17.23 8.95
CA SER A 701 17.51 -16.82 8.73
C SER A 701 17.58 -15.58 7.83
N PRO A 702 17.94 -14.38 8.35
CA PRO A 702 18.14 -13.21 7.50
C PRO A 702 19.48 -13.28 6.78
N SER A 703 19.65 -12.51 5.71
CA SER A 703 20.89 -12.45 4.92
C SER A 703 22.15 -12.15 5.75
N SER A 704 22.00 -11.42 6.87
CA SER A 704 23.06 -11.08 7.81
C SER A 704 23.62 -12.28 8.60
N VAL A 705 22.89 -13.40 8.66
CA VAL A 705 23.27 -14.62 9.41
C VAL A 705 23.60 -15.77 8.45
N SER A 706 23.48 -15.59 7.12
CA SER A 706 23.70 -16.66 6.12
C SER A 706 25.07 -17.38 6.24
N SER A 707 26.14 -16.65 6.54
CA SER A 707 27.47 -17.23 6.78
C SER A 707 27.56 -18.03 8.09
N LEU A 708 26.75 -17.67 9.09
CA LEU A 708 26.60 -18.43 10.33
C LEU A 708 25.71 -19.65 10.07
N THR A 709 24.61 -19.53 9.33
CA THR A 709 23.68 -20.64 9.08
C THR A 709 24.35 -21.85 8.43
N LEU A 710 25.29 -21.65 7.48
CA LEU A 710 26.05 -22.76 6.89
C LEU A 710 26.99 -23.44 7.91
N THR A 711 27.69 -22.65 8.73
CA THR A 711 28.51 -23.23 9.82
C THR A 711 27.66 -23.96 10.85
N TRP A 712 26.46 -23.45 11.14
CA TRP A 712 25.52 -24.05 12.08
C TRP A 712 24.75 -25.24 11.50
N SER A 713 24.65 -25.40 10.18
CA SER A 713 24.03 -26.56 9.53
C SER A 713 25.03 -27.70 9.27
N CYS A 714 26.31 -27.37 9.02
CA CYS A 714 27.35 -28.39 8.83
C CYS A 714 27.77 -29.05 10.15
N VAL A 715 27.73 -28.31 11.27
CA VAL A 715 28.16 -28.85 12.59
C VAL A 715 27.26 -29.99 13.08
N PRO A 716 25.91 -29.92 13.03
CA PRO A 716 25.04 -31.04 13.39
C PRO A 716 25.16 -32.24 12.46
N LEU A 717 25.32 -32.02 11.14
CA LEU A 717 25.54 -33.10 10.16
C LEU A 717 26.83 -33.86 10.47
N LEU A 718 27.91 -33.11 10.76
CA LEU A 718 29.18 -33.68 11.16
C LEU A 718 29.11 -34.38 12.52
N CYS A 719 28.38 -33.82 13.50
CA CYS A 719 28.20 -34.48 14.78
C CYS A 719 27.48 -35.83 14.63
N HIS A 720 26.53 -35.95 13.70
CA HIS A 720 25.88 -37.20 13.37
C HIS A 720 26.88 -38.20 12.76
N ASP A 721 27.63 -37.77 11.73
CA ASP A 721 28.65 -38.62 11.10
C ASP A 721 29.75 -39.06 12.11
N ILE A 722 30.16 -38.17 13.02
CA ILE A 722 31.13 -38.49 14.08
C ILE A 722 30.57 -39.58 15.01
N VAL A 723 29.31 -39.47 15.41
CA VAL A 723 28.67 -40.44 16.32
C VAL A 723 28.49 -41.80 15.64
N ASP A 724 28.08 -41.82 14.37
CA ASP A 724 27.88 -43.05 13.60
C ASP A 724 29.18 -43.79 13.29
N MET A 725 30.29 -43.07 13.11
CA MET A 725 31.60 -43.66 12.82
C MET A 725 32.36 -44.16 14.06
N MET A 726 31.90 -43.84 15.28
CA MET A 726 32.57 -44.28 16.51
C MET A 726 32.13 -45.71 16.86
N PRO A 727 33.07 -46.66 17.07
CA PRO A 727 32.71 -48.02 17.48
C PRO A 727 32.08 -48.05 18.87
N GLU A 728 31.23 -49.06 19.10
CA GLU A 728 30.52 -49.26 20.36
C GLU A 728 31.51 -49.36 21.53
N GLY A 729 31.48 -48.37 22.44
CA GLY A 729 32.39 -48.28 23.59
C GLY A 729 33.23 -46.99 23.67
N ILE A 730 33.30 -46.18 22.59
CA ILE A 730 33.99 -44.87 22.64
C ILE A 730 33.01 -43.76 23.07
N LYS A 731 33.29 -43.12 24.22
CA LYS A 731 32.47 -42.03 24.78
C LYS A 731 32.35 -40.82 23.83
N GLN A 732 31.17 -40.21 23.79
CA GLN A 732 30.80 -38.98 23.04
C GLN A 732 31.69 -37.74 23.32
N ASN A 733 32.62 -37.80 24.28
CA ASN A 733 33.47 -36.69 24.71
C ASN A 733 34.50 -36.22 23.65
N LYS A 734 34.80 -37.03 22.63
CA LYS A 734 35.79 -36.68 21.58
C LYS A 734 35.23 -35.80 20.45
N ALA A 735 33.91 -35.63 20.34
CA ALA A 735 33.28 -34.88 19.25
C ALA A 735 33.74 -33.41 19.19
N ARG A 736 33.95 -32.77 20.35
CA ARG A 736 34.43 -31.39 20.43
C ARG A 736 35.85 -31.21 19.89
N THR A 737 36.74 -32.16 20.16
CA THR A 737 38.13 -32.15 19.66
C THR A 737 38.17 -32.34 18.14
N ILE A 738 37.33 -33.23 17.60
CA ILE A 738 37.21 -33.42 16.15
C ILE A 738 36.71 -32.13 15.47
N LEU A 739 35.75 -31.42 16.07
CA LEU A 739 35.29 -30.11 15.58
C LEU A 739 36.38 -29.03 15.60
N GLN A 740 37.29 -29.08 16.58
CA GLN A 740 38.47 -28.21 16.60
C GLN A 740 39.42 -28.52 15.45
N HIS A 741 39.70 -29.82 15.19
CA HIS A 741 40.50 -30.23 14.04
C HIS A 741 39.87 -29.81 12.70
N LEU A 742 38.54 -29.91 12.53
CA LEU A 742 37.85 -29.37 11.35
C LEU A 742 38.05 -27.86 11.20
N SER A 743 37.95 -27.12 12.31
CA SER A 743 38.11 -25.66 12.31
C SER A 743 39.55 -25.27 11.94
N GLU A 744 40.52 -26.03 12.40
CA GLU A 744 41.94 -25.83 12.09
C GLU A 744 42.25 -26.21 10.65
N ALA A 745 41.79 -27.37 10.17
CA ALA A 745 41.91 -27.79 8.78
C ALA A 745 41.34 -26.73 7.81
N TRP A 746 40.22 -26.10 8.16
CA TRP A 746 39.66 -24.98 7.39
C TRP A 746 40.55 -23.71 7.41
N ARG A 747 41.26 -23.43 8.51
CA ARG A 747 42.21 -22.31 8.58
C ARG A 747 43.45 -22.60 7.75
N CYS A 748 44.02 -23.79 7.88
CA CYS A 748 45.13 -24.27 7.07
C CYS A 748 44.81 -24.16 5.57
N TRP A 749 43.63 -24.63 5.15
CA TRP A 749 43.18 -24.50 3.76
C TRP A 749 43.14 -23.04 3.28
N LYS A 750 42.63 -22.09 4.09
CA LYS A 750 42.59 -20.65 3.74
C LYS A 750 43.97 -19.98 3.74
N ALA A 751 44.94 -20.53 4.46
CA ALA A 751 46.31 -20.04 4.53
C ALA A 751 47.25 -20.73 3.53
N ASN A 752 46.74 -21.75 2.80
CA ASN A 752 47.52 -22.64 1.95
C ASN A 752 48.61 -23.45 2.68
N ILE A 753 48.39 -23.75 3.96
CA ILE A 753 49.30 -24.57 4.74
C ILE A 753 48.85 -26.03 4.63
N PRO A 754 49.75 -27.00 4.35
CA PRO A 754 49.40 -28.41 4.35
C PRO A 754 48.95 -28.83 5.75
N TRP A 755 47.76 -29.42 5.85
CA TRP A 755 47.21 -29.89 7.12
C TRP A 755 47.44 -31.40 7.23
N LYS A 756 48.32 -31.81 8.15
CA LYS A 756 48.55 -33.21 8.52
C LYS A 756 48.73 -33.30 10.03
N VAL A 757 47.92 -34.12 10.69
CA VAL A 757 47.97 -34.32 12.14
C VAL A 757 48.55 -35.71 12.43
N PRO A 758 49.73 -35.81 13.07
CA PRO A 758 50.29 -37.11 13.46
C PRO A 758 49.34 -37.87 14.39
N GLY A 759 49.10 -39.16 14.12
CA GLY A 759 48.28 -40.03 14.97
C GLY A 759 46.76 -39.84 14.88
N LEU A 760 46.25 -39.08 13.90
CA LEU A 760 44.80 -38.96 13.67
C LEU A 760 44.26 -40.19 12.90
N PRO A 761 43.13 -40.80 13.32
CA PRO A 761 42.53 -41.89 12.56
C PRO A 761 42.13 -41.49 11.14
N ILE A 762 42.50 -42.32 10.15
CA ILE A 762 42.26 -42.08 8.72
C ILE A 762 40.78 -41.79 8.39
N PRO A 763 39.78 -42.50 8.97
CA PRO A 763 38.37 -42.18 8.71
C PRO A 763 37.98 -40.76 9.12
N ILE A 764 38.52 -40.27 10.25
CA ILE A 764 38.26 -38.91 10.75
C ILE A 764 38.96 -37.87 9.87
N GLU A 765 40.19 -38.16 9.43
CA GLU A 765 40.94 -37.30 8.51
C GLU A 765 40.17 -37.12 7.19
N ASN A 766 39.72 -38.21 6.57
CA ASN A 766 38.95 -38.18 5.32
C ASN A 766 37.61 -37.45 5.46
N MET A 767 36.90 -37.65 6.58
CA MET A 767 35.67 -36.91 6.88
C MET A 767 35.96 -35.40 6.95
N ILE A 768 36.98 -34.99 7.71
CA ILE A 768 37.37 -33.57 7.83
C ILE A 768 37.69 -32.98 6.45
N LEU A 769 38.49 -33.67 5.63
CA LEU A 769 38.86 -33.22 4.29
C LEU A 769 37.63 -33.06 3.36
N ARG A 770 36.68 -34.00 3.42
CA ARG A 770 35.42 -33.93 2.67
C ARG A 770 34.63 -32.66 3.02
N TYR A 771 34.44 -32.38 4.31
CA TYR A 771 33.70 -31.20 4.75
C TYR A 771 34.46 -29.89 4.52
N VAL A 772 35.79 -29.90 4.63
CA VAL A 772 36.64 -28.75 4.28
C VAL A 772 36.52 -28.44 2.79
N LYS A 773 36.54 -29.45 1.91
CA LYS A 773 36.34 -29.29 0.46
C LYS A 773 34.95 -28.74 0.15
N MET A 774 33.89 -29.32 0.71
CA MET A 774 32.52 -28.81 0.52
C MET A 774 32.39 -27.33 0.93
N LYS A 775 33.02 -26.95 2.04
CA LYS A 775 33.05 -25.56 2.51
C LYS A 775 33.90 -24.65 1.62
N ALA A 776 34.99 -25.15 1.07
CA ALA A 776 35.83 -24.45 0.09
C ALA A 776 35.05 -24.13 -1.19
N ASP A 777 34.37 -25.12 -1.76
CA ASP A 777 33.58 -24.96 -2.99
C ASP A 777 32.49 -23.90 -2.79
N TRP A 778 31.75 -23.97 -1.69
CA TRP A 778 30.77 -22.94 -1.33
C TRP A 778 31.41 -21.54 -1.18
N TRP A 779 32.56 -21.46 -0.53
CA TRP A 779 33.24 -20.19 -0.25
C TRP A 779 33.74 -19.53 -1.54
N THR A 780 34.27 -20.32 -2.47
CA THR A 780 34.75 -19.89 -3.79
C THR A 780 33.60 -19.50 -4.71
N ASN A 781 32.55 -20.32 -4.80
CA ASN A 781 31.34 -20.00 -5.59
C ASN A 781 30.69 -18.70 -5.10
N THR A 782 30.63 -18.50 -3.78
CA THR A 782 30.12 -17.24 -3.20
C THR A 782 31.04 -16.06 -3.52
N ALA A 783 32.36 -16.26 -3.63
CA ALA A 783 33.29 -15.21 -4.04
C ALA A 783 33.05 -14.80 -5.51
N HIS A 784 32.96 -15.77 -6.43
CA HIS A 784 32.66 -15.49 -7.84
C HIS A 784 31.30 -14.81 -8.03
N TYR A 785 30.25 -15.31 -7.36
CA TYR A 785 28.92 -14.71 -7.42
C TYR A 785 28.93 -13.25 -6.95
N ASN A 786 29.58 -12.95 -5.83
CA ASN A 786 29.67 -11.57 -5.34
C ASN A 786 30.58 -10.72 -6.22
N ARG A 787 31.67 -11.27 -6.77
CA ARG A 787 32.54 -10.53 -7.70
C ARG A 787 31.78 -10.10 -8.93
N GLU A 788 31.01 -10.99 -9.54
CA GLU A 788 30.22 -10.66 -10.72
C GLU A 788 29.13 -9.62 -10.42
N ARG A 789 28.50 -9.70 -9.24
CA ARG A 789 27.56 -8.67 -8.78
C ARG A 789 28.22 -7.30 -8.59
N ILE A 790 29.41 -7.26 -8.02
CA ILE A 790 30.19 -6.03 -7.85
C ILE A 790 30.56 -5.46 -9.21
N ARG A 791 31.05 -6.32 -10.13
CA ARG A 791 31.44 -5.94 -11.50
C ARG A 791 30.27 -5.32 -12.28
N ARG A 792 29.07 -5.89 -12.17
CA ARG A 792 27.84 -5.38 -12.81
C ARG A 792 27.27 -4.12 -12.14
N GLY A 793 27.84 -3.66 -11.03
CA GLY A 793 27.29 -2.54 -10.26
C GLY A 793 25.96 -2.85 -9.56
N ALA A 794 25.67 -4.12 -9.28
CA ALA A 794 24.48 -4.49 -8.53
C ALA A 794 24.54 -3.95 -7.08
N THR A 795 23.38 -3.86 -6.41
CA THR A 795 23.36 -3.42 -5.01
C THR A 795 24.08 -4.43 -4.11
N VAL A 796 25.24 -4.03 -3.57
CA VAL A 796 26.10 -4.84 -2.72
C VAL A 796 26.52 -4.01 -1.50
N ASP A 797 26.50 -4.62 -0.31
CA ASP A 797 26.92 -3.96 0.92
C ASP A 797 28.44 -3.73 0.94
N LYS A 798 28.88 -2.61 1.52
CA LYS A 798 30.31 -2.29 1.69
C LYS A 798 31.11 -3.42 2.37
N THR A 799 30.50 -4.10 3.32
CA THR A 799 31.13 -5.23 4.03
C THR A 799 31.33 -6.44 3.13
N VAL A 800 30.45 -6.66 2.14
CA VAL A 800 30.57 -7.72 1.15
C VAL A 800 31.72 -7.42 0.18
N CYS A 801 31.89 -6.17 -0.27
CA CYS A 801 33.03 -5.79 -1.11
C CYS A 801 34.37 -6.05 -0.40
N LYS A 802 34.51 -5.59 0.85
CA LYS A 802 35.72 -5.85 1.66
C LYS A 802 35.98 -7.33 1.89
N LYS A 803 34.93 -8.10 2.21
CA LYS A 803 35.05 -9.55 2.35
C LYS A 803 35.49 -10.19 1.04
N ASN A 804 34.87 -9.80 -0.08
CA ASN A 804 35.16 -10.34 -1.40
C ASN A 804 36.61 -10.08 -1.82
N LEU A 805 37.12 -8.86 -1.61
CA LEU A 805 38.53 -8.52 -1.82
C LEU A 805 39.44 -9.48 -1.04
N GLY A 806 39.21 -9.63 0.27
CA GLY A 806 39.97 -10.58 1.08
C GLY A 806 39.82 -12.05 0.68
N ARG A 807 38.73 -12.43 -0.02
CA ARG A 807 38.58 -13.78 -0.59
C ARG A 807 39.44 -13.93 -1.85
N LEU A 808 39.33 -12.99 -2.77
CA LEU A 808 40.05 -13.03 -4.04
C LEU A 808 41.55 -12.92 -3.83
N THR A 809 42.02 -12.10 -2.90
CA THR A 809 43.45 -12.05 -2.53
C THR A 809 43.96 -13.42 -2.07
N ARG A 810 43.19 -14.16 -1.26
CA ARG A 810 43.58 -15.52 -0.83
C ARG A 810 43.55 -16.52 -1.98
N LEU A 811 42.56 -16.45 -2.86
CA LEU A 811 42.50 -17.33 -4.03
C LEU A 811 43.67 -17.08 -4.98
N TYR A 812 43.99 -15.81 -5.23
CA TYR A 812 45.13 -15.39 -6.03
C TYR A 812 46.44 -15.93 -5.44
N LEU A 813 46.69 -15.69 -4.15
CA LEU A 813 47.93 -16.15 -3.51
C LEU A 813 48.05 -17.69 -3.46
N LYS A 814 46.94 -18.42 -3.29
CA LYS A 814 46.94 -19.89 -3.40
C LYS A 814 47.34 -20.35 -4.79
N ALA A 815 46.78 -19.74 -5.83
CA ALA A 815 47.12 -20.05 -7.22
C ALA A 815 48.56 -19.63 -7.57
N GLU A 816 49.03 -18.51 -7.03
CA GLU A 816 50.40 -18.03 -7.26
C GLU A 816 51.43 -18.94 -6.59
N GLN A 817 51.19 -19.39 -5.35
CA GLN A 817 52.06 -20.38 -4.69
C GLN A 817 52.13 -21.70 -5.45
N GLU A 818 50.99 -22.18 -5.97
CA GLU A 818 50.94 -23.37 -6.82
C GLU A 818 51.73 -23.18 -8.11
N ARG A 819 51.59 -22.01 -8.77
CA ARG A 819 52.34 -21.66 -9.98
C ARG A 819 53.85 -21.68 -9.76
N GLN A 820 54.31 -21.13 -8.64
CA GLN A 820 55.74 -21.11 -8.27
C GLN A 820 56.25 -22.51 -7.93
N HIS A 821 55.47 -23.32 -7.23
CA HIS A 821 55.82 -24.71 -6.95
C HIS A 821 55.95 -25.54 -8.22
N ASN A 822 55.00 -25.39 -9.15
CA ASN A 822 55.03 -26.09 -10.44
C ASN A 822 56.22 -25.64 -11.30
N TYR A 823 56.60 -24.36 -11.28
CA TYR A 823 57.81 -23.90 -11.96
C TYR A 823 59.08 -24.60 -11.45
N LEU A 824 59.21 -24.80 -10.13
CA LEU A 824 60.36 -25.52 -9.56
C LEU A 824 60.31 -27.03 -9.81
N LYS A 825 59.10 -27.59 -9.91
CA LYS A 825 58.88 -29.03 -10.12
C LYS A 825 59.07 -29.43 -11.59
N ASP A 826 58.49 -28.67 -12.50
CA ASP A 826 58.49 -28.94 -13.94
C ASP A 826 59.77 -28.40 -14.61
N GLY A 827 60.44 -27.45 -13.97
CA GLY A 827 61.63 -26.77 -14.47
C GLY A 827 61.31 -25.48 -15.25
N PRO A 828 62.33 -24.77 -15.76
CA PRO A 828 62.14 -23.56 -16.55
C PRO A 828 61.26 -23.81 -17.78
N TYR A 829 60.22 -23.02 -17.97
CA TYR A 829 59.35 -23.10 -19.15
C TYR A 829 60.05 -22.70 -20.45
N ILE A 830 61.16 -21.96 -20.35
CA ILE A 830 61.97 -21.57 -21.50
C ILE A 830 62.96 -22.69 -21.83
N SER A 831 62.97 -23.13 -23.08
CA SER A 831 63.94 -24.14 -23.51
C SER A 831 65.35 -23.52 -23.62
N PRO A 832 66.42 -24.31 -23.42
CA PRO A 832 67.78 -23.81 -23.60
C PRO A 832 68.03 -23.23 -25.00
N GLU A 833 67.42 -23.81 -26.03
CA GLU A 833 67.53 -23.35 -27.42
C GLU A 833 66.89 -21.97 -27.61
N GLU A 834 65.67 -21.77 -27.09
CA GLU A 834 64.99 -20.47 -27.13
C GLU A 834 65.74 -19.42 -26.30
N ALA A 835 66.27 -19.80 -25.14
CA ALA A 835 67.07 -18.90 -24.31
C ALA A 835 68.34 -18.44 -25.03
N VAL A 836 69.04 -19.34 -25.71
CA VAL A 836 70.22 -19.00 -26.53
C VAL A 836 69.81 -18.10 -27.68
N ALA A 837 68.70 -18.37 -28.37
CA ALA A 837 68.20 -17.53 -29.45
C ALA A 837 67.85 -16.11 -28.99
N ILE A 838 67.16 -15.97 -27.86
CA ILE A 838 66.85 -14.66 -27.27
C ILE A 838 68.13 -13.93 -26.88
N TYR A 839 69.07 -14.63 -26.25
CA TYR A 839 70.35 -14.06 -25.83
C TYR A 839 71.18 -13.58 -27.02
N THR A 840 71.39 -14.41 -28.04
CA THR A 840 72.16 -14.05 -29.24
C THR A 840 71.50 -12.93 -30.03
N THR A 841 70.17 -12.95 -30.17
CA THR A 841 69.42 -11.85 -30.80
C THR A 841 69.64 -10.54 -30.03
N THR A 842 69.61 -10.59 -28.70
CA THR A 842 69.86 -9.42 -27.86
C THR A 842 71.29 -8.91 -27.99
N VAL A 843 72.28 -9.81 -28.04
CA VAL A 843 73.69 -9.46 -28.24
C VAL A 843 73.89 -8.78 -29.59
N HIS A 844 73.42 -9.38 -30.69
CA HIS A 844 73.52 -8.78 -32.02
C HIS A 844 72.79 -7.45 -32.12
N TRP A 845 71.63 -7.32 -31.47
CA TRP A 845 70.92 -6.05 -31.38
C TRP A 845 71.77 -4.98 -30.69
N LEU A 846 72.35 -5.27 -29.52
CA LEU A 846 73.17 -4.32 -28.77
C LEU A 846 74.48 -3.96 -29.50
N GLU A 847 75.12 -4.92 -30.16
CA GLU A 847 76.32 -4.70 -30.98
C GLU A 847 76.02 -3.82 -32.19
N SER A 848 74.91 -4.10 -32.90
CA SER A 848 74.49 -3.29 -34.06
C SER A 848 74.21 -1.83 -33.67
N ARG A 849 73.73 -1.61 -32.44
CA ARG A 849 73.48 -0.28 -31.87
C ARG A 849 74.73 0.35 -31.26
N ARG A 850 75.88 -0.35 -31.28
CA ARG A 850 77.14 0.05 -30.61
C ARG A 850 76.90 0.46 -29.17
N PHE A 851 76.07 -0.30 -28.45
CA PHE A 851 75.66 0.02 -27.09
C PHE A 851 76.84 -0.13 -26.12
N ALA A 852 77.16 0.95 -25.39
CA ALA A 852 78.13 0.91 -24.30
C ALA A 852 77.43 0.44 -23.00
N PRO A 853 77.89 -0.65 -22.35
CA PRO A 853 77.30 -1.13 -21.11
C PRO A 853 77.29 -0.07 -20.01
N ILE A 854 76.20 0.02 -19.26
CA ILE A 854 76.05 0.99 -18.16
C ILE A 854 77.04 0.60 -17.03
N PRO A 855 77.97 1.49 -16.64
CA PRO A 855 78.93 1.19 -15.57
C PRO A 855 78.27 1.26 -14.20
N PHE A 856 78.92 0.64 -13.20
CA PHE A 856 78.54 0.85 -11.80
C PHE A 856 78.68 2.36 -11.43
N PRO A 857 77.77 2.94 -10.63
CA PRO A 857 77.86 4.34 -10.23
C PRO A 857 79.21 4.65 -9.56
N PRO A 858 80.08 5.48 -10.18
CA PRO A 858 81.42 5.72 -9.65
C PRO A 858 81.36 6.48 -8.32
N LEU A 859 82.41 6.38 -7.51
CA LEU A 859 82.43 6.99 -6.16
C LEU A 859 82.10 8.50 -6.21
N SER A 860 82.63 9.20 -7.23
CA SER A 860 82.46 10.63 -7.50
C SER A 860 81.68 10.88 -8.80
N TYR A 861 80.42 10.43 -8.88
CA TYR A 861 79.57 10.72 -10.03
C TYR A 861 78.94 12.13 -9.95
N LYS A 862 79.04 12.88 -11.05
CA LYS A 862 78.60 14.30 -11.12
C LYS A 862 77.11 14.52 -10.84
N HIS A 863 76.27 13.52 -11.08
CA HIS A 863 74.81 13.64 -11.00
C HIS A 863 74.17 12.81 -9.88
N ASP A 864 74.95 12.20 -8.98
CA ASP A 864 74.42 11.32 -7.92
C ASP A 864 73.41 12.04 -7.03
N THR A 865 73.73 13.25 -6.57
CA THR A 865 72.85 14.03 -5.68
C THR A 865 71.55 14.42 -6.36
N LYS A 866 71.57 14.73 -7.66
CA LYS A 866 70.37 15.06 -8.44
C LYS A 866 69.45 13.84 -8.58
N LEU A 867 70.02 12.67 -8.86
CA LEU A 867 69.25 11.42 -8.95
C LEU A 867 68.66 11.03 -7.60
N LEU A 868 69.43 11.22 -6.51
CA LEU A 868 68.94 10.97 -5.15
C LEU A 868 67.76 11.88 -4.82
N ILE A 869 67.86 13.20 -5.07
CA ILE A 869 66.77 14.14 -4.80
C ILE A 869 65.50 13.76 -5.58
N LEU A 870 65.62 13.46 -6.88
CA LEU A 870 64.48 13.02 -7.69
C LEU A 870 63.83 11.75 -7.14
N ALA A 871 64.63 10.79 -6.64
CA ALA A 871 64.10 9.58 -6.02
C ALA A 871 63.38 9.87 -4.69
N LEU A 872 63.97 10.71 -3.82
CA LEU A 872 63.39 11.09 -2.54
C LEU A 872 62.09 11.89 -2.69
N GLU A 873 62.00 12.77 -3.69
CA GLU A 873 60.76 13.49 -4.03
C GLU A 873 59.64 12.51 -4.41
N ARG A 874 59.94 11.51 -5.25
CA ARG A 874 58.96 10.49 -5.66
C ARG A 874 58.47 9.63 -4.50
N LEU A 875 59.35 9.29 -3.55
CA LEU A 875 58.96 8.56 -2.34
C LEU A 875 58.09 9.42 -1.41
N LYS A 876 58.44 10.71 -1.25
CA LYS A 876 57.67 11.64 -0.41
C LYS A 876 56.27 11.93 -0.96
N GLU A 877 56.12 12.03 -2.28
CA GLU A 877 54.83 12.23 -2.96
C GLU A 877 53.77 11.19 -2.57
N ALA A 878 54.18 9.93 -2.38
CA ALA A 878 53.29 8.81 -2.03
C ALA A 878 52.55 9.00 -0.68
N TYR A 879 53.10 9.82 0.22
CA TYR A 879 52.57 10.05 1.57
C TYR A 879 51.91 11.42 1.75
N SER A 880 52.04 12.33 0.77
CA SER A 880 51.52 13.70 0.85
C SER A 880 50.02 13.79 1.13
N VAL A 881 49.23 12.81 0.64
CA VAL A 881 47.76 12.80 0.77
C VAL A 881 47.28 12.11 2.06
N LYS A 882 48.10 11.26 2.70
CA LYS A 882 47.68 10.42 3.83
C LYS A 882 47.81 11.18 5.16
N SER A 883 46.68 11.41 5.83
CA SER A 883 46.67 12.06 7.16
C SER A 883 47.05 11.13 8.32
N ARG A 884 46.91 9.80 8.16
CA ARG A 884 47.28 8.81 9.18
C ARG A 884 48.37 7.90 8.62
N LEU A 885 49.53 7.94 9.27
CA LEU A 885 50.70 7.15 8.89
C LEU A 885 50.93 6.01 9.89
N ASN A 886 51.22 4.83 9.34
CA ASN A 886 51.65 3.65 10.10
C ASN A 886 53.11 3.81 10.55
N GLN A 887 53.59 2.91 11.41
CA GLN A 887 54.97 2.93 11.91
C GLN A 887 56.01 2.85 10.79
N SER A 888 55.85 1.90 9.85
CA SER A 888 56.75 1.76 8.69
C SER A 888 56.83 3.02 7.83
N GLN A 889 55.71 3.71 7.64
CA GLN A 889 55.65 4.95 6.86
C GLN A 889 56.31 6.14 7.57
N ARG A 890 56.31 6.15 8.92
CA ARG A 890 57.05 7.15 9.70
C ARG A 890 58.55 6.89 9.66
N GLU A 891 58.94 5.61 9.76
CA GLU A 891 60.34 5.20 9.58
C GLU A 891 60.83 5.55 8.18
N GLU A 892 60.02 5.36 7.15
CA GLU A 892 60.34 5.77 5.78
C GLU A 892 60.51 7.28 5.64
N LEU A 893 59.60 8.08 6.17
CA LEU A 893 59.75 9.54 6.16
C LEU A 893 60.98 10.00 6.94
N GLY A 894 61.28 9.37 8.08
CA GLY A 894 62.49 9.65 8.85
C GLY A 894 63.77 9.35 8.06
N LEU A 895 63.81 8.22 7.34
CA LEU A 895 64.93 7.88 6.46
C LEU A 895 65.05 8.83 5.26
N ILE A 896 63.92 9.29 4.71
CA ILE A 896 63.89 10.28 3.63
C ILE A 896 64.46 11.62 4.12
N GLU A 897 64.03 12.09 5.29
CA GLU A 897 64.52 13.33 5.91
C GLU A 897 66.02 13.24 6.21
N GLN A 898 66.49 12.15 6.83
CA GLN A 898 67.92 11.91 7.04
C GLN A 898 68.73 11.91 5.73
N ALA A 899 68.17 11.37 4.65
CA ALA A 899 68.82 11.35 3.35
C ALA A 899 68.86 12.73 2.66
N TYR A 900 67.94 13.63 2.98
CA TYR A 900 68.02 15.04 2.58
C TYR A 900 69.09 15.80 3.38
N ASP A 901 69.19 15.53 4.68
CA ASP A 901 70.15 16.20 5.58
C ASP A 901 71.59 15.76 5.30
N ASN A 902 71.84 14.46 5.07
CA ASN A 902 73.15 13.92 4.73
C ASN A 902 73.14 13.03 3.45
N PRO A 903 73.14 13.64 2.25
CA PRO A 903 73.01 12.90 0.99
C PRO A 903 74.23 12.04 0.65
N HIS A 904 75.44 12.41 1.09
CA HIS A 904 76.66 11.67 0.80
C HIS A 904 76.74 10.34 1.58
N GLU A 905 76.31 10.35 2.84
CA GLU A 905 76.20 9.14 3.65
C GLU A 905 75.11 8.20 3.10
N ALA A 906 73.95 8.75 2.74
CA ALA A 906 72.88 7.98 2.10
C ALA A 906 73.33 7.34 0.77
N LEU A 907 74.06 8.07 -0.07
CA LEU A 907 74.63 7.54 -1.33
C LEU A 907 75.68 6.45 -1.07
N SER A 908 76.53 6.63 -0.07
CA SER A 908 77.50 5.61 0.35
C SER A 908 76.78 4.33 0.78
N ARG A 909 75.72 4.47 1.59
CA ARG A 909 74.85 3.37 2.03
C ARG A 909 74.18 2.66 0.84
N ILE A 910 73.62 3.41 -0.12
CA ILE A 910 73.01 2.84 -1.34
C ILE A 910 74.05 2.05 -2.15
N LYS A 911 75.22 2.63 -2.43
CA LYS A 911 76.30 1.96 -3.19
C LYS A 911 76.80 0.71 -2.46
N ARG A 912 76.92 0.77 -1.13
CA ARG A 912 77.26 -0.39 -0.29
C ARG A 912 76.23 -1.50 -0.44
N HIS A 913 74.94 -1.19 -0.32
CA HIS A 913 73.86 -2.19 -0.49
C HIS A 913 73.86 -2.80 -1.91
N LEU A 914 74.10 -2.00 -2.96
CA LEU A 914 74.25 -2.52 -4.33
C LEU A 914 75.41 -3.52 -4.45
N LEU A 915 76.52 -3.29 -3.74
CA LEU A 915 77.68 -4.17 -3.76
C LEU A 915 77.49 -5.45 -2.93
N THR A 916 77.00 -5.33 -1.69
CA THR A 916 77.05 -6.42 -0.69
C THR A 916 75.73 -7.19 -0.55
N GLN A 917 74.58 -6.55 -0.74
CA GLN A 917 73.29 -7.16 -0.42
C GLN A 917 72.77 -8.01 -1.59
N ARG A 918 72.43 -9.27 -1.31
CA ARG A 918 71.84 -10.22 -2.27
C ARG A 918 70.54 -10.87 -1.78
N ALA A 919 70.27 -10.79 -0.48
CA ALA A 919 69.02 -11.23 0.13
C ALA A 919 68.26 -10.01 0.69
N PHE A 920 66.94 -9.98 0.46
CA PHE A 920 66.06 -8.88 0.85
C PHE A 920 64.98 -9.37 1.82
N LYS A 921 64.39 -8.43 2.57
CA LYS A 921 63.25 -8.71 3.46
C LYS A 921 62.00 -9.06 2.62
N GLU A 922 61.01 -9.67 3.27
CA GLU A 922 59.73 -9.97 2.62
C GLU A 922 59.01 -8.69 2.15
N VAL A 923 58.23 -8.84 1.07
CA VAL A 923 57.44 -7.77 0.48
C VAL A 923 55.96 -8.05 0.77
N GLY A 924 55.28 -7.09 1.39
CA GLY A 924 53.85 -7.17 1.64
C GLY A 924 53.07 -7.08 0.33
N ILE A 925 51.92 -7.73 0.26
CA ILE A 925 51.01 -7.62 -0.89
C ILE A 925 49.59 -7.34 -0.44
N GLU A 926 49.01 -6.30 -1.02
CA GLU A 926 47.60 -5.98 -0.93
C GLU A 926 47.00 -5.87 -2.33
N PHE A 927 45.68 -5.78 -2.42
CA PHE A 927 45.00 -5.54 -3.70
C PHE A 927 44.17 -4.28 -3.63
N MET A 928 44.36 -3.41 -4.63
CA MET A 928 43.46 -2.31 -4.89
C MET A 928 42.26 -2.81 -5.70
N ASP A 929 41.05 -2.61 -5.17
CA ASP A 929 39.81 -3.01 -5.83
C ASP A 929 39.28 -1.88 -6.71
N LEU A 930 39.39 -2.05 -8.03
CA LEU A 930 38.77 -1.16 -9.02
C LEU A 930 37.36 -1.60 -9.42
N TYR A 931 36.75 -2.51 -8.65
CA TYR A 931 35.45 -3.15 -8.84
C TYR A 931 35.31 -4.03 -10.10
N SER A 932 36.04 -3.74 -11.17
CA SER A 932 36.10 -4.55 -12.40
C SER A 932 37.21 -5.59 -12.35
N HIS A 933 38.44 -5.17 -12.06
CA HIS A 933 39.62 -6.00 -11.81
C HIS A 933 40.30 -5.61 -10.49
N LEU A 934 41.33 -6.35 -10.11
CA LEU A 934 42.14 -6.09 -8.92
C LEU A 934 43.57 -5.81 -9.35
N ILE A 935 44.22 -4.83 -8.73
CA ILE A 935 45.63 -4.50 -8.98
C ILE A 935 46.43 -4.87 -7.74
N PRO A 936 47.50 -5.68 -7.87
CA PRO A 936 48.40 -5.95 -6.75
C PRO A 936 49.18 -4.70 -6.39
N VAL A 937 49.24 -4.38 -5.10
CA VAL A 937 50.03 -3.29 -4.53
C VAL A 937 51.05 -3.92 -3.61
N TYR A 938 52.32 -3.72 -3.92
CA TYR A 938 53.44 -4.26 -3.15
C TYR A 938 53.93 -3.23 -2.15
N ASP A 939 54.10 -3.66 -0.90
CA ASP A 939 54.65 -2.87 0.19
C ASP A 939 56.07 -3.35 0.48
N VAL A 940 57.05 -2.62 -0.03
CA VAL A 940 58.47 -2.96 0.10
C VAL A 940 58.99 -2.30 1.37
N GLY A 941 59.50 -3.12 2.30
CA GLY A 941 60.01 -2.62 3.58
C GLY A 941 61.18 -1.63 3.43
N THR A 942 61.28 -0.70 4.37
CA THR A 942 62.40 0.24 4.45
C THR A 942 63.68 -0.47 4.92
N VAL A 943 64.80 -0.14 4.28
CA VAL A 943 66.11 -0.67 4.68
C VAL A 943 66.69 0.24 5.77
N GLY A 944 66.46 -0.13 7.03
CA GLY A 944 67.17 0.40 8.20
C GLY A 944 68.51 -0.29 8.44
N GLU A 945 69.35 0.28 9.31
CA GLU A 945 70.77 -0.05 9.56
C GLU A 945 71.09 -1.48 10.06
N ASP A 946 70.10 -2.34 10.27
CA ASP A 946 70.29 -3.69 10.80
C ASP A 946 70.72 -4.72 9.73
N TYR A 947 71.80 -4.41 8.99
CA TYR A 947 72.67 -5.36 8.29
C TYR A 947 74.10 -4.85 8.17
#